data_AF-A0A1B9K478-F1
#
_entry.id   AF-A0A1B9K478-F1
#
_cell.length_a   1.000
_cell.length_b   1.000
_cell.length_c   1.000
_cell.angle_alpha   90.00
_cell.angle_beta   90.00
_cell.angle_gamma   90.00
#
_symmetry.space_group_name_H-M   'P 1'
#
loop_
_entity.id
_entity.type
_entity.pdbx_description
1 polymer ?
#
loop_
_entity_poly.entity_id
_entity_poly.type
_entity_poly.pdbx_seq_one_letter_code
_entity_poly.pdbx_strand_id
1 'polypeptide(L)'
;MEHRFTWIETHKQLATKLLEYRNDQQKLINILQDIDIDALADKPSKNESTNLCEIDPFTFFCYIYKHGEERNLEILRQIAEIFSVTIPEDILGVPSVNPQKVWLFPYKYDRNNNEINRLWEFYLAVLNNQVSNTMFNDILTIKNIGKAKLTQALFMVNPEQFFPVNKISIPYLENNLNINSNFNDYDTYIVLLDEIKNKTIDPFYQISYDAWTWNQSLKRKVGSSENKKYWVYSPGEQAYLWDDVSKKNIIVLGWDYIGDLNRYHNKNEIKEAIQKKLPDKIPRHSTNANFDFKFNMSIGDMVFVKKGQNECLGCGVIQSDYFYDDSRDEYKKCRNIKWITKGLWKTKVNLGIKTLTDITNNIDLINKLNELLGITSHNHIYNTEKHIMNTYPLNVIFYGPPGTGKTYHSILRAAEIVENKTIKNYQEAKEIFNKNLHDQIEFITFHQNYSYEDFIQGLRPDIDNASNSLYFTKKDGIFKKIADRAYKNLKSLTNENVLLPFDEILIDYLQPLSIGNEIEVKMKMTSYFIYDATDQTIYFKKNNGNNQHSISINTLKKMYEEGINTVIKGGLAPYYNPLLNILLEKGKQKNISSDVKIRKNYVLIIDEINRANISRVFGELITLIEVDKRFDIYSKQDNDRLTIEATLPSGDKFVVPSNLYIIGTMNTADKSIALLDIALRRRFEFEPMYPIYSISHNGKEQLVNNSEILSIINKQIIKLKGYDFQIGHSYFMDNSLDFIDMMNKKIIPLLLEYFMNDEKEVINILKQANLTIDDNWPIRIK
;
A
#
# COMPACT_ATOMS: atom_id res chain seq x y z
N MET A 1 13.17 -27.02 -16.29
CA MET A 1 13.50 -26.09 -15.19
C MET A 1 15.01 -25.99 -15.19
N GLU A 2 15.55 -24.88 -15.67
CA GLU A 2 16.99 -24.63 -15.70
C GLU A 2 17.56 -24.59 -14.27
N HIS A 3 18.80 -25.03 -14.10
CA HIS A 3 19.51 -25.10 -12.83
C HIS A 3 19.69 -23.69 -12.24
N ARG A 4 18.92 -23.32 -11.22
CA ARG A 4 19.10 -22.07 -10.44
C ARG A 4 19.96 -22.32 -9.21
N PHE A 5 20.64 -21.29 -8.73
CA PHE A 5 21.47 -21.29 -7.51
C PHE A 5 22.71 -22.20 -7.60
N THR A 6 23.27 -22.31 -8.80
CA THR A 6 24.47 -23.12 -9.09
C THR A 6 25.70 -22.69 -8.29
N TRP A 7 25.78 -21.41 -7.86
CA TRP A 7 26.85 -20.88 -7.00
C TRP A 7 26.95 -21.50 -5.61
N ILE A 8 25.91 -22.17 -5.11
CA ILE A 8 25.92 -22.75 -3.76
C ILE A 8 27.02 -23.81 -3.63
N GLU A 9 27.12 -24.70 -4.63
CA GLU A 9 28.12 -25.76 -4.62
C GLU A 9 29.52 -25.19 -4.77
N THR A 10 29.69 -24.17 -5.63
CA THR A 10 30.94 -23.40 -5.74
C THR A 10 31.36 -22.82 -4.40
N HIS A 11 30.43 -22.18 -3.67
CA HIS A 11 30.70 -21.57 -2.38
C HIS A 11 31.11 -22.59 -1.33
N LYS A 12 30.40 -23.72 -1.23
CA LYS A 12 30.74 -24.81 -0.29
C LYS A 12 32.16 -25.32 -0.52
N GLN A 13 32.51 -25.64 -1.76
CA GLN A 13 33.82 -26.15 -2.12
C GLN A 13 34.93 -25.11 -1.91
N LEU A 14 34.68 -23.86 -2.32
CA LEU A 14 35.60 -22.74 -2.11
C LEU A 14 35.81 -22.48 -0.62
N ALA A 15 34.76 -22.55 0.19
CA ALA A 15 34.85 -22.29 1.61
C ALA A 15 35.79 -23.28 2.32
N THR A 16 35.72 -24.57 1.97
CA THR A 16 36.68 -25.57 2.46
C THR A 16 38.09 -25.32 1.94
N LYS A 17 38.24 -24.97 0.66
CA LYS A 17 39.55 -24.74 0.03
C LYS A 17 40.33 -23.56 0.61
N LEU A 18 39.65 -22.49 1.03
CA LEU A 18 40.30 -21.33 1.64
C LEU A 18 41.08 -21.67 2.92
N LEU A 19 40.73 -22.75 3.63
CA LEU A 19 41.45 -23.19 4.82
C LEU A 19 42.93 -23.53 4.58
N GLU A 20 43.26 -23.99 3.37
CA GLU A 20 44.64 -24.32 2.96
C GLU A 20 45.55 -23.08 2.99
N TYR A 21 44.97 -21.87 2.97
CA TYR A 21 45.68 -20.59 2.87
C TYR A 21 45.77 -19.82 4.18
N ARG A 22 45.36 -20.42 5.31
CA ARG A 22 45.41 -19.76 6.62
C ARG A 22 46.81 -19.22 6.97
N ASN A 23 47.84 -20.00 6.64
CA ASN A 23 49.25 -19.67 6.88
C ASN A 23 49.93 -18.97 5.67
N ASP A 24 49.20 -18.75 4.57
CA ASP A 24 49.72 -18.16 3.33
C ASP A 24 48.68 -17.20 2.72
N GLN A 25 48.29 -16.19 3.51
CA GLN A 25 47.27 -15.22 3.15
C GLN A 25 47.69 -14.33 1.96
N GLN A 26 49.00 -14.17 1.75
CA GLN A 26 49.53 -13.41 0.63
C GLN A 26 49.15 -14.07 -0.72
N LYS A 27 49.10 -15.40 -0.79
CA LYS A 27 48.61 -16.08 -2.00
C LYS A 27 47.15 -15.76 -2.32
N LEU A 28 46.27 -15.66 -1.31
CA LEU A 28 44.88 -15.23 -1.54
C LEU A 28 44.82 -13.82 -2.11
N ILE A 29 45.66 -12.91 -1.61
CA ILE A 29 45.74 -11.54 -2.10
C ILE A 29 46.25 -11.51 -3.54
N ASN A 30 47.27 -12.31 -3.87
CA ASN A 30 47.81 -12.41 -5.22
C ASN A 30 46.76 -12.96 -6.20
N ILE A 31 45.98 -13.98 -5.80
CA ILE A 31 44.88 -14.50 -6.62
C ILE A 31 43.87 -13.39 -6.95
N LEU A 32 43.52 -12.54 -5.98
CA LEU A 32 42.63 -11.40 -6.25
C LEU A 32 43.29 -10.38 -7.21
N GLN A 33 44.60 -10.14 -7.09
CA GLN A 33 45.33 -9.25 -8.00
C GLN A 33 45.40 -9.79 -9.42
N ASP A 34 45.63 -11.09 -9.59
CA ASP A 34 45.77 -11.76 -10.89
C ASP A 34 44.47 -11.70 -11.71
N ILE A 35 43.31 -11.59 -11.04
CA ILE A 35 41.99 -11.42 -11.67
C ILE A 35 41.50 -9.96 -11.70
N ASP A 36 42.42 -9.00 -11.59
CA ASP A 36 42.18 -7.56 -11.73
C ASP A 36 41.22 -7.00 -10.66
N ILE A 37 41.35 -7.46 -9.41
CA ILE A 37 40.63 -6.88 -8.26
C ILE A 37 41.46 -5.77 -7.62
N ASP A 38 40.99 -4.54 -7.81
CA ASP A 38 41.55 -3.33 -7.23
C ASP A 38 41.29 -3.15 -5.73
N ALA A 39 41.87 -2.09 -5.16
CA ALA A 39 41.65 -1.59 -3.79
C ALA A 39 42.17 -2.50 -2.67
N LEU A 40 43.32 -3.12 -2.90
CA LEU A 40 44.07 -3.92 -1.92
C LEU A 40 45.14 -3.10 -1.17
N ALA A 41 44.88 -1.80 -0.92
CA ALA A 41 45.78 -0.91 -0.22
C ALA A 41 45.40 -0.78 1.27
N ASP A 42 46.34 -1.09 2.15
CA ASP A 42 46.23 -0.95 3.60
C ASP A 42 47.00 0.30 4.10
N LYS A 43 46.74 0.72 5.33
CA LYS A 43 47.30 1.94 5.92
C LYS A 43 47.99 1.63 7.24
N PRO A 44 49.34 1.62 7.30
CA PRO A 44 50.07 1.47 8.55
C PRO A 44 50.01 2.73 9.43
N SER A 45 49.72 3.89 8.83
CA SER A 45 49.42 5.15 9.51
C SER A 45 48.44 5.98 8.66
N LYS A 46 47.85 7.06 9.21
CA LYS A 46 46.82 7.86 8.50
C LYS A 46 47.28 8.45 7.16
N ASN A 47 48.58 8.67 7.00
CA ASN A 47 49.18 9.33 5.84
C ASN A 47 50.00 8.37 4.94
N GLU A 48 50.11 7.10 5.32
CA GLU A 48 50.87 6.10 4.58
C GLU A 48 49.93 5.06 3.95
N SER A 49 50.37 4.50 2.83
CA SER A 49 49.67 3.43 2.13
C SER A 49 50.67 2.33 1.83
N THR A 50 50.29 1.08 2.11
CA THR A 50 51.05 -0.13 1.77
C THR A 50 50.12 -1.12 1.09
N ASN A 51 50.68 -2.15 0.47
CA ASN A 51 49.85 -3.26 0.01
C ASN A 51 49.30 -4.05 1.21
N LEU A 52 48.11 -4.62 1.05
CA LEU A 52 47.55 -5.56 1.99
C LEU A 52 48.44 -6.82 2.01
N CYS A 53 48.76 -7.30 3.21
CA CYS A 53 49.59 -8.51 3.40
C CYS A 53 48.85 -9.65 4.09
N GLU A 54 47.67 -9.36 4.66
CA GLU A 54 46.88 -10.30 5.45
C GLU A 54 45.41 -10.16 5.07
N ILE A 55 44.69 -11.28 5.01
CA ILE A 55 43.27 -11.32 4.64
C ILE A 55 42.60 -12.51 5.33
N ASP A 56 41.33 -12.34 5.68
CA ASP A 56 40.47 -13.43 6.17
C ASP A 56 39.52 -13.94 5.06
N PRO A 57 38.99 -15.17 5.17
CA PRO A 57 38.11 -15.75 4.15
C PRO A 57 36.82 -14.97 3.90
N PHE A 58 36.22 -14.34 4.92
CA PHE A 58 35.00 -13.55 4.73
C PHE A 58 35.29 -12.31 3.88
N THR A 59 36.42 -11.64 4.13
CA THR A 59 36.86 -10.51 3.31
C THR A 59 37.19 -10.96 1.88
N PHE A 60 37.76 -12.16 1.70
CA PHE A 60 37.97 -12.74 0.36
C PHE A 60 36.64 -12.90 -0.40
N PHE A 61 35.61 -13.51 0.21
CA PHE A 61 34.26 -13.56 -0.37
C PHE A 61 33.69 -12.16 -0.66
N CYS A 62 33.91 -11.19 0.23
CA CYS A 62 33.43 -9.83 0.04
C CYS A 62 34.03 -9.14 -1.21
N TYR A 63 35.27 -9.48 -1.58
CA TYR A 63 35.90 -8.96 -2.80
C TYR A 63 35.25 -9.48 -4.08
N ILE A 64 34.70 -10.71 -4.07
CA ILE A 64 33.99 -11.29 -5.21
C ILE A 64 32.72 -10.47 -5.52
N TYR A 65 32.02 -10.00 -4.48
CA TYR A 65 30.66 -9.45 -4.60
C TYR A 65 30.55 -7.93 -4.47
N LYS A 66 31.67 -7.21 -4.59
CA LYS A 66 31.70 -5.73 -4.50
C LYS A 66 31.44 -5.04 -5.84
N HIS A 67 31.20 -5.79 -6.93
CA HIS A 67 31.00 -5.26 -8.28
C HIS A 67 29.52 -5.41 -8.72
N GLY A 68 29.25 -5.23 -10.02
CA GLY A 68 27.93 -5.50 -10.61
C GLY A 68 27.71 -6.98 -10.88
N GLU A 69 26.45 -7.39 -11.11
CA GLU A 69 26.03 -8.79 -11.23
C GLU A 69 26.86 -9.58 -12.26
N GLU A 70 27.02 -9.06 -13.48
CA GLU A 70 27.81 -9.69 -14.55
C GLU A 70 29.28 -9.87 -14.13
N ARG A 71 29.91 -8.82 -13.60
CA ARG A 71 31.32 -8.86 -13.17
C ARG A 71 31.53 -9.77 -11.96
N ASN A 72 30.58 -9.81 -11.02
CA ASN A 72 30.65 -10.70 -9.86
C ASN A 72 30.61 -12.18 -10.30
N LEU A 73 29.73 -12.53 -11.25
CA LEU A 73 29.65 -13.88 -11.79
C LEU A 73 30.94 -14.24 -12.56
N GLU A 74 31.47 -13.32 -13.36
CA GLU A 74 32.74 -13.51 -14.06
C GLU A 74 33.90 -13.79 -13.08
N ILE A 75 34.04 -12.95 -12.04
CA ILE A 75 35.06 -13.12 -10.99
C ILE A 75 34.89 -14.47 -10.28
N LEU A 76 33.66 -14.84 -9.91
CA LEU A 76 33.40 -16.11 -9.24
C LEU A 76 33.77 -17.30 -10.13
N ARG A 77 33.52 -17.25 -11.44
CA ARG A 77 33.94 -18.29 -12.38
C ARG A 77 35.46 -18.40 -12.49
N GLN A 78 36.17 -17.27 -12.59
CA GLN A 78 37.64 -17.27 -12.61
C GLN A 78 38.23 -17.84 -11.31
N ILE A 79 37.68 -17.47 -10.15
CA ILE A 79 38.07 -18.05 -8.87
C ILE A 79 37.73 -19.55 -8.84
N ALA A 80 36.57 -19.95 -9.36
CA ALA A 80 36.19 -21.35 -9.40
C ALA A 80 37.19 -22.20 -10.20
N GLU A 81 37.65 -21.69 -11.34
CA GLU A 81 38.71 -22.30 -12.15
C GLU A 81 40.05 -22.38 -11.39
N ILE A 82 40.49 -21.28 -10.78
CA ILE A 82 41.76 -21.22 -10.02
C ILE A 82 41.77 -22.23 -8.87
N PHE A 83 40.66 -22.34 -8.13
CA PHE A 83 40.54 -23.27 -7.00
C PHE A 83 40.11 -24.69 -7.42
N SER A 84 39.88 -24.94 -8.72
CA SER A 84 39.39 -26.20 -9.26
C SER A 84 38.10 -26.69 -8.58
N VAL A 85 37.16 -25.77 -8.37
CA VAL A 85 35.83 -26.03 -7.81
C VAL A 85 34.77 -25.89 -8.90
N THR A 86 33.53 -26.27 -8.58
CA THR A 86 32.39 -26.24 -9.51
C THR A 86 32.19 -24.84 -10.07
N ILE A 87 32.10 -24.70 -11.40
CA ILE A 87 31.91 -23.41 -12.07
C ILE A 87 30.41 -23.06 -12.07
N PRO A 88 30.01 -21.90 -11.54
CA PRO A 88 28.60 -21.53 -11.45
C PRO A 88 28.07 -20.87 -12.72
N GLU A 89 26.78 -21.09 -12.98
CA GLU A 89 26.04 -20.47 -14.08
C GLU A 89 25.35 -19.16 -13.66
N ASP A 90 25.07 -18.98 -12.37
CA ASP A 90 24.33 -17.84 -11.81
C ASP A 90 24.84 -17.41 -10.43
N ILE A 91 24.41 -16.24 -9.95
CA ILE A 91 24.65 -15.74 -8.57
C ILE A 91 23.34 -15.27 -7.91
N LEU A 92 22.22 -15.95 -8.23
CA LEU A 92 20.90 -15.52 -7.77
C LEU A 92 20.79 -15.60 -6.25
N GLY A 93 20.35 -14.51 -5.63
CA GLY A 93 20.16 -14.44 -4.18
C GLY A 93 21.43 -14.11 -3.38
N VAL A 94 22.60 -13.96 -4.01
CA VAL A 94 23.81 -13.51 -3.32
C VAL A 94 23.71 -12.01 -2.99
N PRO A 95 23.88 -11.59 -1.73
CA PRO A 95 23.79 -10.17 -1.37
C PRO A 95 25.00 -9.37 -1.87
N SER A 96 24.75 -8.20 -2.46
CA SER A 96 25.81 -7.27 -2.91
C SER A 96 26.63 -6.67 -1.76
N VAL A 97 27.92 -6.46 -1.96
CA VAL A 97 28.83 -5.84 -0.98
C VAL A 97 29.05 -4.37 -1.31
N ASN A 98 29.16 -3.52 -0.27
CA ASN A 98 29.50 -2.12 -0.48
C ASN A 98 30.98 -1.97 -0.91
N PRO A 99 31.27 -1.41 -2.10
CA PRO A 99 32.64 -1.29 -2.61
C PRO A 99 33.58 -0.47 -1.72
N GLN A 100 33.04 0.42 -0.88
CA GLN A 100 33.81 1.27 0.04
C GLN A 100 34.05 0.61 1.41
N LYS A 101 33.39 -0.51 1.71
CA LYS A 101 33.42 -1.17 3.01
C LYS A 101 33.54 -2.69 2.84
N VAL A 102 34.53 -3.13 2.08
CA VAL A 102 34.73 -4.56 1.77
C VAL A 102 35.20 -5.34 3.00
N TRP A 103 36.19 -4.84 3.74
CA TRP A 103 36.88 -5.60 4.78
C TRP A 103 36.07 -5.82 6.06
N LEU A 104 36.20 -7.01 6.64
CA LEU A 104 35.71 -7.29 7.99
C LEU A 104 36.72 -6.87 9.08
N PHE A 105 37.82 -6.24 8.72
CA PHE A 105 38.80 -5.72 9.68
C PHE A 105 39.15 -4.26 9.36
N PRO A 106 39.64 -3.48 10.35
CA PRO A 106 40.04 -2.09 10.12
C PRO A 106 41.42 -1.99 9.44
N TYR A 107 41.81 -0.79 9.04
CA TYR A 107 43.16 -0.51 8.53
C TYR A 107 44.23 -0.90 9.55
N LYS A 108 45.44 -1.22 9.08
CA LYS A 108 46.58 -1.65 9.91
C LYS A 108 46.86 -0.73 11.11
N TYR A 109 46.75 0.59 10.98
CA TYR A 109 46.94 1.52 12.11
C TYR A 109 45.89 1.40 13.22
N ASP A 110 44.72 0.82 12.94
CA ASP A 110 43.61 0.61 13.88
C ASP A 110 43.53 -0.85 14.36
N ARG A 111 44.33 -1.77 13.78
CA ARG A 111 44.39 -3.19 14.17
C ARG A 111 45.25 -3.34 15.42
N ASN A 112 44.65 -3.75 16.54
CA ASN A 112 45.35 -3.86 17.83
C ASN A 112 45.06 -5.15 18.60
N ASN A 113 44.08 -5.94 18.16
CA ASN A 113 43.62 -7.15 18.85
C ASN A 113 43.60 -8.36 17.92
N ASN A 114 44.58 -8.45 17.00
CA ASN A 114 44.78 -9.56 16.08
C ASN A 114 43.50 -9.97 15.34
N GLU A 115 42.78 -8.98 14.81
CA GLU A 115 41.42 -9.08 14.26
C GLU A 115 41.34 -10.14 13.15
N ILE A 116 42.36 -10.23 12.30
CA ILE A 116 42.39 -11.17 11.18
C ILE A 116 42.46 -12.63 11.68
N ASN A 117 43.28 -12.92 12.69
CA ASN A 117 43.33 -14.27 13.26
C ASN A 117 42.02 -14.64 13.98
N ARG A 118 41.37 -13.68 14.65
CA ARG A 118 40.03 -13.88 15.25
C ARG A 118 38.99 -14.22 14.18
N LEU A 119 39.03 -13.54 13.03
CA LEU A 119 38.18 -13.86 11.88
C LEU A 119 38.47 -15.27 11.31
N TRP A 120 39.73 -15.71 11.27
CA TRP A 120 40.09 -17.09 10.88
C TRP A 120 39.57 -18.14 11.86
N GLU A 121 39.69 -17.92 13.17
CA GLU A 121 39.14 -18.82 14.19
C GLU A 121 37.60 -18.87 14.10
N PHE A 122 36.96 -17.72 13.90
CA PHE A 122 35.52 -17.66 13.69
C PHE A 122 35.09 -18.39 12.42
N TYR A 123 35.84 -18.24 11.33
CA TYR A 123 35.58 -18.95 10.07
C TYR A 123 35.66 -20.47 10.23
N LEU A 124 36.66 -20.97 10.96
CA LEU A 124 36.77 -22.39 11.31
C LEU A 124 35.58 -22.88 12.14
N ALA A 125 35.14 -22.09 13.13
CA ALA A 125 33.96 -22.40 13.92
C ALA A 125 32.68 -22.46 13.07
N VAL A 126 32.54 -21.59 12.07
CA VAL A 126 31.42 -21.59 11.12
C VAL A 126 31.40 -22.89 10.31
N LEU A 127 32.53 -23.30 9.74
CA LEU A 127 32.60 -24.53 8.93
C LEU A 127 32.36 -25.81 9.74
N ASN A 128 32.74 -25.80 11.03
CA ASN A 128 32.57 -26.93 11.92
C ASN A 128 31.23 -26.94 12.67
N ASN A 129 30.32 -25.98 12.41
CA ASN A 129 29.07 -25.80 13.16
C ASN A 129 29.29 -25.61 14.69
N GLN A 130 30.36 -24.90 15.06
CA GLN A 130 30.81 -24.69 16.44
C GLN A 130 30.76 -23.22 16.87
N VAL A 131 30.03 -22.37 16.15
CA VAL A 131 29.89 -20.96 16.50
C VAL A 131 29.18 -20.82 17.85
N SER A 132 29.81 -20.12 18.79
CA SER A 132 29.23 -19.76 20.08
C SER A 132 28.77 -18.31 20.11
N ASN A 133 27.88 -17.99 21.06
CA ASN A 133 27.46 -16.63 21.31
C ASN A 133 28.63 -15.70 21.71
N THR A 134 29.63 -16.23 22.43
CA THR A 134 30.84 -15.49 22.77
C THR A 134 31.67 -15.14 21.54
N MET A 135 31.86 -16.09 20.61
CA MET A 135 32.59 -15.87 19.37
C MET A 135 31.89 -14.85 18.46
N PHE A 136 30.57 -14.96 18.32
CA PHE A 136 29.80 -14.03 17.48
C PHE A 136 29.86 -12.60 18.01
N ASN A 137 29.67 -12.42 19.32
CA ASN A 137 29.74 -11.10 19.96
C ASN A 137 31.16 -10.54 19.93
N ASP A 138 32.18 -11.40 20.07
CA ASP A 138 33.58 -11.01 19.91
C ASP A 138 33.82 -10.40 18.53
N ILE A 139 33.38 -11.04 17.44
CA ILE A 139 33.52 -10.50 16.09
C ILE A 139 32.76 -9.17 15.90
N LEU A 140 31.58 -9.01 16.52
CA LEU A 140 30.85 -7.72 16.49
C LEU A 140 31.61 -6.56 17.16
N THR A 141 32.62 -6.83 18.00
CA THR A 141 33.46 -5.76 18.57
C THR A 141 34.47 -5.20 17.58
N ILE A 142 34.75 -5.90 16.47
CA ILE A 142 35.70 -5.43 15.45
C ILE A 142 35.14 -4.20 14.75
N LYS A 143 35.95 -3.14 14.68
CA LYS A 143 35.58 -1.86 14.09
C LYS A 143 35.06 -2.04 12.65
N ASN A 144 33.92 -1.41 12.36
CA ASN A 144 33.19 -1.48 11.08
C ASN A 144 32.47 -2.81 10.77
N ILE A 145 32.43 -3.77 11.69
CA ILE A 145 31.50 -4.91 11.59
C ILE A 145 30.19 -4.54 12.29
N GLY A 146 29.07 -4.79 11.61
CA GLY A 146 27.74 -4.75 12.20
C GLY A 146 26.95 -6.01 11.85
N LYS A 147 25.84 -6.26 12.55
CA LYS A 147 24.98 -7.44 12.41
C LYS A 147 24.65 -7.81 10.96
N ALA A 148 24.26 -6.83 10.15
CA ALA A 148 23.93 -7.06 8.74
C ALA A 148 25.13 -7.52 7.90
N LYS A 149 26.32 -6.97 8.17
CA LYS A 149 27.54 -7.35 7.45
C LYS A 149 28.02 -8.74 7.87
N LEU A 150 27.94 -9.04 9.18
CA LEU A 150 28.34 -10.34 9.72
C LEU A 150 27.43 -11.47 9.21
N THR A 151 26.10 -11.29 9.24
CA THR A 151 25.16 -12.30 8.72
C THR A 151 25.25 -12.49 7.21
N GLN A 152 25.58 -11.44 6.44
CA GLN A 152 25.89 -11.54 5.01
C GLN A 152 27.17 -12.36 4.77
N ALA A 153 28.21 -12.15 5.58
CA ALA A 153 29.44 -12.92 5.49
C ALA A 153 29.21 -14.40 5.84
N LEU A 154 28.43 -14.70 6.88
CA LEU A 154 28.03 -16.07 7.23
C LEU A 154 27.24 -16.75 6.10
N PHE A 155 26.29 -16.03 5.49
CA PHE A 155 25.52 -16.52 4.35
C PHE A 155 26.40 -16.86 3.14
N MET A 156 27.43 -16.05 2.85
CA MET A 156 28.36 -16.35 1.75
C MET A 156 29.17 -17.62 1.99
N VAL A 157 29.45 -17.96 3.25
CA VAL A 157 30.21 -19.18 3.59
C VAL A 157 29.32 -20.41 3.60
N ASN A 158 28.14 -20.32 4.21
CA ASN A 158 27.18 -21.43 4.27
C ASN A 158 25.73 -20.93 4.07
N PRO A 159 25.28 -20.81 2.81
CA PRO A 159 23.95 -20.25 2.48
C PRO A 159 22.78 -21.20 2.79
N GLU A 160 23.03 -22.43 3.22
CA GLU A 160 22.00 -23.38 3.67
C GLU A 160 21.69 -23.22 5.16
N GLN A 161 22.68 -22.76 5.93
CA GLN A 161 22.59 -22.67 7.38
C GLN A 161 22.31 -21.26 7.88
N PHE A 162 22.80 -20.24 7.17
CA PHE A 162 22.65 -18.85 7.59
C PHE A 162 21.76 -18.08 6.63
N PHE A 163 21.15 -16.99 7.11
CA PHE A 163 20.34 -16.08 6.30
C PHE A 163 20.85 -14.63 6.46
N PRO A 164 21.01 -13.85 5.37
CA PRO A 164 21.56 -12.51 5.47
C PRO A 164 20.48 -11.56 5.95
N VAL A 165 20.61 -10.98 7.14
CA VAL A 165 19.64 -10.03 7.70
C VAL A 165 20.10 -8.60 7.41
N ASN A 166 19.64 -8.03 6.30
CA ASN A 166 20.10 -6.76 5.76
C ASN A 166 18.93 -5.92 5.24
N LYS A 167 19.23 -4.71 4.73
CA LYS A 167 18.21 -3.78 4.23
C LYS A 167 17.29 -4.33 3.12
N ILE A 168 17.68 -5.40 2.43
CA ILE A 168 16.91 -6.03 1.35
C ILE A 168 16.00 -7.11 1.95
N SER A 169 16.54 -7.96 2.82
CA SER A 169 15.79 -9.07 3.41
C SER A 169 14.86 -8.64 4.55
N ILE A 170 15.23 -7.64 5.35
CA ILE A 170 14.42 -7.18 6.49
C ILE A 170 12.98 -6.84 6.07
N PRO A 171 12.74 -6.00 5.06
CA PRO A 171 11.35 -5.67 4.71
C PRO A 171 10.62 -6.87 4.12
N TYR A 172 11.30 -7.81 3.46
CA TYR A 172 10.66 -9.04 2.99
C TYR A 172 10.23 -9.94 4.16
N LEU A 173 11.11 -10.12 5.16
CA LEU A 173 10.76 -10.88 6.37
C LEU A 173 9.56 -10.27 7.09
N GLU A 174 9.53 -8.94 7.20
CA GLU A 174 8.46 -8.22 7.91
C GLU A 174 7.14 -8.21 7.13
N ASN A 175 7.17 -7.98 5.81
CA ASN A 175 5.95 -7.81 5.00
C ASN A 175 5.41 -9.13 4.45
N ASN A 176 6.25 -10.11 4.17
CA ASN A 176 5.84 -11.36 3.52
C ASN A 176 5.77 -12.54 4.50
N LEU A 177 6.66 -12.59 5.49
CA LEU A 177 6.70 -13.68 6.47
C LEU A 177 6.18 -13.27 7.86
N ASN A 178 5.96 -11.97 8.08
CA ASN A 178 5.57 -11.37 9.36
C ASN A 178 6.53 -11.75 10.51
N ILE A 179 7.83 -11.71 10.24
CA ILE A 179 8.91 -12.04 11.16
C ILE A 179 9.62 -10.76 11.61
N ASN A 180 9.86 -10.62 12.92
CA ASN A 180 10.68 -9.54 13.45
C ASN A 180 12.16 -9.87 13.29
N SER A 181 12.86 -9.10 12.46
CA SER A 181 14.26 -9.33 12.11
C SER A 181 15.29 -8.90 13.17
N ASN A 182 14.84 -8.38 14.32
CA ASN A 182 15.71 -7.93 15.39
C ASN A 182 16.32 -9.11 16.17
N PHE A 183 17.64 -9.20 16.15
CA PHE A 183 18.43 -10.07 17.02
C PHE A 183 19.58 -9.27 17.62
N ASN A 184 20.12 -9.69 18.76
CA ASN A 184 21.21 -8.98 19.44
C ASN A 184 22.52 -9.76 19.47
N ASP A 185 22.43 -11.08 19.39
CA ASP A 185 23.53 -12.00 19.65
C ASP A 185 23.32 -13.28 18.82
N TYR A 186 24.18 -14.29 18.96
CA TYR A 186 24.09 -15.49 18.13
C TYR A 186 22.85 -16.32 18.44
N ASP A 187 22.51 -16.48 19.72
CA ASP A 187 21.40 -17.33 20.14
C ASP A 187 20.08 -16.75 19.63
N THR A 188 19.88 -15.43 19.75
CA THR A 188 18.72 -14.73 19.19
C THR A 188 18.73 -14.71 17.65
N TYR A 189 19.91 -14.77 17.02
CA TYR A 189 20.01 -14.94 15.56
C TYR A 189 19.56 -16.34 15.13
N ILE A 190 19.96 -17.40 15.84
CA ILE A 190 19.50 -18.77 15.54
C ILE A 190 17.99 -18.91 15.73
N VAL A 191 17.42 -18.32 16.79
CA VAL A 191 15.96 -18.30 16.98
C VAL A 191 15.25 -17.64 15.78
N LEU A 192 15.81 -16.54 15.25
CA LEU A 192 15.30 -15.90 14.04
C LEU A 192 15.39 -16.83 12.82
N LEU A 193 16.49 -17.56 12.65
CA LEU A 193 16.65 -18.53 11.56
C LEU A 193 15.63 -19.67 11.64
N ASP A 194 15.35 -20.17 12.85
CA ASP A 194 14.32 -21.18 13.09
C ASP A 194 12.92 -20.64 12.80
N GLU A 195 12.63 -19.38 13.19
CA GLU A 195 11.38 -18.72 12.86
C GLU A 195 11.17 -18.60 11.34
N ILE A 196 12.22 -18.25 10.58
CA ILE A 196 12.16 -18.20 9.11
C ILE A 196 11.86 -19.59 8.54
N LYS A 197 12.57 -20.64 8.99
CA LYS A 197 12.35 -22.02 8.54
C LYS A 197 10.97 -22.58 8.91
N ASN A 198 10.36 -22.10 9.99
CA ASN A 198 9.01 -22.50 10.38
C ASN A 198 7.91 -21.84 9.52
N LYS A 199 8.23 -20.76 8.79
CA LYS A 199 7.28 -20.01 7.95
C LYS A 199 7.31 -20.39 6.48
N THR A 200 8.37 -21.05 6.01
CA THR A 200 8.50 -21.49 4.62
C THR A 200 9.35 -22.75 4.52
N ILE A 201 9.04 -23.58 3.52
CA ILE A 201 9.85 -24.74 3.15
C ILE A 201 11.08 -24.35 2.29
N ASP A 202 11.14 -23.10 1.83
CA ASP A 202 12.21 -22.63 0.95
C ASP A 202 13.54 -22.53 1.70
N PRO A 203 14.67 -22.91 1.07
CA PRO A 203 15.98 -22.73 1.64
C PRO A 203 16.40 -21.25 1.69
N PHE A 204 17.32 -20.89 2.60
CA PHE A 204 17.69 -19.49 2.82
C PHE A 204 18.18 -18.74 1.58
N TYR A 205 18.87 -19.40 0.65
CA TYR A 205 19.28 -18.79 -0.62
C TYR A 205 18.11 -18.45 -1.54
N GLN A 206 17.07 -19.29 -1.56
CA GLN A 206 15.83 -19.03 -2.30
C GLN A 206 15.09 -17.85 -1.67
N ILE A 207 14.96 -17.83 -0.33
CA ILE A 207 14.35 -16.69 0.40
C ILE A 207 15.13 -15.39 0.17
N SER A 208 16.47 -15.43 0.13
CA SER A 208 17.30 -14.27 -0.17
C SER A 208 17.05 -13.74 -1.59
N TYR A 209 16.90 -14.64 -2.56
CA TYR A 209 16.49 -14.31 -3.92
C TYR A 209 15.08 -13.74 -4.00
N ASP A 210 14.12 -14.32 -3.27
CA ASP A 210 12.73 -13.84 -3.22
C ASP A 210 12.64 -12.47 -2.58
N ALA A 211 13.43 -12.20 -1.53
CA ALA A 211 13.54 -10.87 -0.95
C ALA A 211 14.07 -9.86 -1.97
N TRP A 212 15.08 -10.23 -2.77
CA TRP A 212 15.58 -9.36 -3.82
C TRP A 212 14.55 -9.13 -4.93
N THR A 213 13.92 -10.19 -5.46
CA THR A 213 12.92 -10.07 -6.53
C THR A 213 11.68 -9.30 -6.06
N TRP A 214 11.24 -9.49 -4.82
CA TRP A 214 10.15 -8.75 -4.22
C TRP A 214 10.49 -7.26 -4.12
N ASN A 215 11.69 -6.90 -3.65
CA ASN A 215 12.13 -5.50 -3.66
C ASN A 215 12.20 -4.91 -5.07
N GLN A 216 12.65 -5.68 -6.06
CA GLN A 216 12.64 -5.25 -7.46
C GLN A 216 11.20 -5.11 -7.99
N SER A 217 10.28 -5.95 -7.55
CA SER A 217 8.85 -5.86 -7.88
C SER A 217 8.20 -4.62 -7.25
N LEU A 218 8.59 -4.23 -6.04
CA LEU A 218 8.17 -2.98 -5.42
C LEU A 218 8.71 -1.78 -6.19
N LYS A 219 9.98 -1.80 -6.62
CA LYS A 219 10.53 -0.77 -7.51
C LYS A 219 9.80 -0.72 -8.85
N ARG A 220 9.36 -1.87 -9.38
CA ARG A 220 8.55 -1.95 -10.62
C ARG A 220 7.11 -1.48 -10.44
N LYS A 221 6.48 -1.76 -9.30
CA LYS A 221 5.13 -1.28 -8.93
C LYS A 221 5.13 0.23 -8.71
N VAL A 222 6.16 0.78 -8.06
CA VAL A 222 6.41 2.23 -7.98
C VAL A 222 6.80 2.81 -9.35
N GLY A 223 7.39 2.00 -10.24
CA GLY A 223 7.71 2.34 -11.63
C GLY A 223 6.57 2.22 -12.63
N SER A 224 5.31 2.11 -12.18
CA SER A 224 4.11 2.01 -13.04
C SER A 224 3.08 3.13 -12.81
N SER A 225 3.54 4.28 -12.32
CA SER A 225 2.90 5.59 -12.53
C SER A 225 3.91 6.49 -13.25
N GLU A 226 3.46 7.35 -14.15
CA GLU A 226 4.28 8.21 -15.02
C GLU A 226 5.56 8.78 -14.35
N ASN A 227 6.65 8.70 -15.11
CA ASN A 227 8.05 8.64 -14.71
C ASN A 227 8.59 9.95 -14.11
N LYS A 228 8.16 10.36 -12.91
CA LYS A 228 8.55 11.62 -12.26
C LYS A 228 9.77 11.46 -11.35
N LYS A 229 10.90 12.11 -11.67
CA LYS A 229 12.10 12.16 -10.80
C LYS A 229 12.12 13.38 -9.90
N TYR A 230 12.91 13.30 -8.82
CA TYR A 230 13.10 14.36 -7.84
C TYR A 230 14.56 14.76 -7.76
N TRP A 231 14.83 16.07 -7.80
CA TRP A 231 16.17 16.63 -7.86
C TRP A 231 16.39 17.66 -6.76
N VAL A 232 17.62 17.70 -6.22
CA VAL A 232 18.11 18.83 -5.43
C VAL A 232 19.10 19.63 -6.27
N TYR A 233 18.89 20.94 -6.37
CA TYR A 233 19.62 21.84 -7.29
C TYR A 233 20.09 23.13 -6.59
N SER A 234 21.26 23.65 -6.98
CA SER A 234 21.82 24.93 -6.50
C SER A 234 22.13 25.88 -7.68
N PRO A 235 21.47 27.04 -7.79
CA PRO A 235 21.71 28.03 -8.85
C PRO A 235 22.93 28.88 -8.53
N GLY A 236 24.11 28.37 -8.89
CA GLY A 236 25.39 29.00 -8.54
C GLY A 236 25.83 28.75 -7.10
N GLU A 237 27.00 29.28 -6.74
CA GLU A 237 27.55 29.16 -5.39
C GLU A 237 26.69 29.94 -4.38
N GLN A 238 26.33 29.31 -3.27
CA GLN A 238 25.38 29.87 -2.29
C GLN A 238 24.06 30.39 -2.90
N ALA A 239 23.63 29.79 -4.02
CA ALA A 239 22.43 30.15 -4.74
C ALA A 239 22.36 31.64 -5.18
N TYR A 240 23.50 32.28 -5.48
CA TYR A 240 23.53 33.71 -5.83
C TYR A 240 22.68 34.07 -7.07
N LEU A 241 22.40 33.11 -7.96
CA LEU A 241 21.57 33.32 -9.15
C LEU A 241 20.07 33.18 -8.88
N TRP A 242 19.64 32.86 -7.66
CA TRP A 242 18.24 32.56 -7.33
C TRP A 242 17.27 33.65 -7.80
N ASP A 243 17.58 34.92 -7.59
CA ASP A 243 16.68 36.01 -7.96
C ASP A 243 16.50 36.15 -9.48
N ASP A 244 17.54 35.90 -10.28
CA ASP A 244 17.47 35.92 -11.75
C ASP A 244 16.66 34.73 -12.27
N VAL A 245 17.02 33.52 -11.83
CA VAL A 245 16.41 32.27 -12.35
C VAL A 245 14.97 32.10 -11.89
N SER A 246 14.64 32.56 -10.67
CA SER A 246 13.28 32.51 -10.14
C SER A 246 12.34 33.49 -10.83
N LYS A 247 12.83 34.67 -11.26
CA LYS A 247 12.04 35.65 -12.04
C LYS A 247 11.85 35.20 -13.48
N LYS A 248 12.89 34.62 -14.10
CA LYS A 248 12.86 34.14 -15.48
C LYS A 248 12.20 32.77 -15.66
N ASN A 249 11.80 32.11 -14.57
CA ASN A 249 11.18 30.76 -14.59
C ASN A 249 12.06 29.71 -15.30
N ILE A 250 13.36 29.73 -15.00
CA ILE A 250 14.35 28.79 -15.55
C ILE A 250 15.18 28.18 -14.43
N ILE A 251 15.88 27.09 -14.74
CA ILE A 251 17.07 26.63 -14.01
C ILE A 251 18.26 26.62 -14.95
N VAL A 252 19.44 26.87 -14.40
CA VAL A 252 20.67 27.03 -15.20
C VAL A 252 21.82 26.18 -14.66
N LEU A 253 22.71 25.73 -15.53
CA LEU A 253 23.90 24.98 -15.15
C LEU A 253 25.18 25.69 -15.64
N GLY A 254 26.23 25.66 -14.82
CA GLY A 254 27.51 26.31 -15.15
C GLY A 254 28.41 25.45 -16.04
N TRP A 255 29.73 25.67 -15.90
CA TRP A 255 30.77 25.06 -16.74
C TRP A 255 30.64 25.46 -18.23
N ASP A 256 30.47 26.76 -18.52
CA ASP A 256 30.26 27.24 -19.88
C ASP A 256 31.46 26.98 -20.81
N TYR A 257 32.66 26.77 -20.26
CA TYR A 257 33.87 26.45 -21.03
C TYR A 257 33.81 25.12 -21.81
N ILE A 258 32.87 24.20 -21.49
CA ILE A 258 32.61 22.99 -22.31
C ILE A 258 31.50 23.21 -23.36
N GLY A 259 30.92 24.41 -23.41
CA GLY A 259 29.91 24.79 -24.40
C GLY A 259 28.57 24.07 -24.26
N ASP A 260 27.84 24.04 -25.38
CA ASP A 260 26.54 23.37 -25.52
C ASP A 260 26.69 21.84 -25.31
N LEU A 261 25.84 21.28 -24.44
CA LEU A 261 25.82 19.86 -24.12
C LEU A 261 25.25 19.00 -25.24
N ASN A 262 24.56 19.57 -26.23
CA ASN A 262 24.08 18.86 -27.43
C ASN A 262 25.23 18.24 -28.26
N ARG A 263 26.46 18.68 -28.04
CA ARG A 263 27.66 18.18 -28.75
C ARG A 263 28.24 16.89 -28.19
N TYR A 264 27.74 16.43 -27.03
CA TYR A 264 28.18 15.21 -26.38
C TYR A 264 27.04 14.19 -26.40
N HIS A 265 27.37 12.92 -26.57
CA HIS A 265 26.39 11.82 -26.65
C HIS A 265 26.40 10.91 -25.42
N ASN A 266 27.50 10.90 -24.69
CA ASN A 266 27.66 10.05 -23.51
C ASN A 266 28.43 10.77 -22.40
N LYS A 267 28.42 10.12 -21.23
CA LYS A 267 29.05 10.65 -20.02
C LYS A 267 30.57 10.76 -20.11
N ASN A 268 31.21 9.88 -20.88
CA ASN A 268 32.67 9.86 -21.00
C ASN A 268 33.17 11.05 -21.82
N GLU A 269 32.49 11.43 -22.89
CA GLU A 269 32.82 12.62 -23.68
C GLU A 269 32.74 13.91 -22.85
N ILE A 270 31.71 14.04 -21.99
CA ILE A 270 31.61 15.16 -21.06
C ILE A 270 32.78 15.15 -20.06
N LYS A 271 33.15 13.97 -19.54
CA LYS A 271 34.27 13.81 -18.60
C LYS A 271 35.58 14.27 -19.25
N GLU A 272 35.84 13.85 -20.48
CA GLU A 272 37.03 14.20 -21.25
C GLU A 272 37.09 15.68 -21.58
N ALA A 273 35.97 16.28 -22.00
CA ALA A 273 35.90 17.72 -22.28
C ALA A 273 36.22 18.58 -21.04
N ILE A 274 35.75 18.16 -19.87
CA ILE A 274 36.07 18.82 -18.60
C ILE A 274 37.55 18.59 -18.23
N GLN A 275 38.04 17.36 -18.32
CA GLN A 275 39.43 17.00 -17.99
C GLN A 275 40.43 17.77 -18.86
N LYS A 276 40.12 17.97 -20.15
CA LYS A 276 40.99 18.70 -21.09
C LYS A 276 41.18 20.17 -20.70
N LYS A 277 40.18 20.78 -20.04
CA LYS A 277 40.24 22.17 -19.58
C LYS A 277 40.77 22.30 -18.15
N LEU A 278 40.64 21.25 -17.34
CA LEU A 278 41.11 21.19 -15.96
C LEU A 278 41.89 19.89 -15.72
N PRO A 279 43.16 19.79 -16.18
CA PRO A 279 43.93 18.56 -16.14
C PRO A 279 44.16 18.02 -14.73
N ASP A 280 44.24 18.91 -13.73
CA ASP A 280 44.60 18.55 -12.35
C ASP A 280 43.40 18.21 -11.45
N LYS A 281 42.17 18.20 -11.98
CA LYS A 281 40.96 17.88 -11.21
C LYS A 281 40.35 16.57 -11.68
N ILE A 282 39.75 15.80 -10.76
CA ILE A 282 38.91 14.64 -11.08
C ILE A 282 37.45 15.13 -11.18
N PRO A 283 36.88 15.29 -12.39
CA PRO A 283 35.63 16.02 -12.57
C PRO A 283 34.39 15.16 -12.31
N ARG A 284 34.38 14.32 -11.27
CA ARG A 284 33.27 13.36 -11.05
C ARG A 284 31.93 14.06 -10.85
N HIS A 285 31.90 15.11 -10.03
CA HIS A 285 30.66 15.82 -9.71
C HIS A 285 30.18 16.73 -10.85
N SER A 286 31.10 17.44 -11.51
CA SER A 286 30.77 18.28 -12.67
C SER A 286 30.32 17.44 -13.87
N THR A 287 30.96 16.29 -14.12
CA THR A 287 30.54 15.35 -15.17
C THR A 287 29.13 14.83 -14.91
N ASN A 288 28.86 14.36 -13.69
CA ASN A 288 27.52 13.87 -13.33
C ASN A 288 26.46 14.97 -13.48
N ALA A 289 26.71 16.18 -12.96
CA ALA A 289 25.74 17.27 -13.04
C ALA A 289 25.41 17.66 -14.50
N ASN A 290 26.41 17.74 -15.39
CA ASN A 290 26.17 18.03 -16.80
C ASN A 290 25.44 16.88 -17.51
N PHE A 291 25.82 15.64 -17.24
CA PHE A 291 25.15 14.48 -17.80
C PHE A 291 23.69 14.39 -17.33
N ASP A 292 23.45 14.53 -16.02
CA ASP A 292 22.12 14.43 -15.44
C ASP A 292 21.20 15.54 -15.94
N PHE A 293 21.69 16.78 -16.00
CA PHE A 293 20.93 17.93 -16.48
C PHE A 293 20.55 17.81 -17.96
N LYS A 294 21.39 17.19 -18.81
CA LYS A 294 21.08 17.00 -20.24
C LYS A 294 20.25 15.75 -20.51
N PHE A 295 20.66 14.61 -19.97
CA PHE A 295 20.14 13.29 -20.39
C PHE A 295 19.13 12.68 -19.43
N ASN A 296 19.23 12.93 -18.12
CA ASN A 296 18.42 12.21 -17.13
C ASN A 296 17.22 13.01 -16.62
N MET A 297 17.31 14.34 -16.63
CA MET A 297 16.24 15.25 -16.23
C MET A 297 15.25 15.45 -17.38
N SER A 298 13.96 15.29 -17.09
CA SER A 298 12.87 15.32 -18.07
C SER A 298 11.76 16.30 -17.68
N ILE A 299 10.89 16.64 -18.64
CA ILE A 299 9.67 17.41 -18.37
C ILE A 299 8.82 16.65 -17.33
N GLY A 300 8.28 17.37 -16.35
CA GLY A 300 7.51 16.77 -15.25
C GLY A 300 8.32 16.50 -13.98
N ASP A 301 9.65 16.43 -14.06
CA ASP A 301 10.51 16.25 -12.89
C ASP A 301 10.39 17.39 -11.89
N MET A 302 10.50 17.07 -10.60
CA MET A 302 10.45 18.04 -9.51
C MET A 302 11.85 18.44 -9.04
N VAL A 303 12.07 19.73 -8.79
CA VAL A 303 13.36 20.30 -8.40
C VAL A 303 13.22 21.11 -7.11
N PHE A 304 13.90 20.69 -6.06
CA PHE A 304 14.08 21.43 -4.82
C PHE A 304 15.36 22.27 -4.87
N VAL A 305 15.24 23.57 -4.62
CA VAL A 305 16.34 24.52 -4.75
C VAL A 305 16.96 24.76 -3.39
N LYS A 306 18.29 24.60 -3.27
CA LYS A 306 19.00 24.80 -2.00
C LYS A 306 19.92 26.02 -2.03
N LYS A 307 20.11 26.62 -0.85
CA LYS A 307 21.18 27.57 -0.52
C LYS A 307 22.07 26.94 0.54
N GLY A 308 23.35 26.74 0.22
CA GLY A 308 24.26 25.97 1.07
C GLY A 308 23.81 24.51 1.23
N GLN A 309 23.88 23.99 2.46
CA GLN A 309 23.49 22.60 2.79
C GLN A 309 22.19 22.51 3.60
N ASN A 310 21.73 23.59 4.21
CA ASN A 310 20.68 23.56 5.24
C ASN A 310 19.54 24.56 4.97
N GLU A 311 19.48 25.18 3.80
CA GLU A 311 18.42 26.10 3.42
C GLU A 311 17.80 25.67 2.09
N CYS A 312 16.47 25.69 2.02
CA CYS A 312 15.69 25.46 0.81
C CYS A 312 15.07 26.80 0.37
N LEU A 313 15.14 27.11 -0.93
CA LEU A 313 14.69 28.37 -1.52
C LEU A 313 13.37 28.25 -2.30
N GLY A 314 13.01 27.03 -2.70
CA GLY A 314 11.78 26.80 -3.45
C GLY A 314 11.74 25.43 -4.09
N CYS A 315 10.63 25.17 -4.76
CA CYS A 315 10.41 23.95 -5.51
C CYS A 315 9.65 24.26 -6.79
N GLY A 316 9.95 23.54 -7.86
CA GLY A 316 9.26 23.68 -9.15
C GLY A 316 9.29 22.40 -9.98
N VAL A 317 8.54 22.41 -11.08
CA VAL A 317 8.42 21.30 -12.03
C VAL A 317 9.05 21.69 -13.35
N ILE A 318 9.92 20.86 -13.92
CA ILE A 318 10.53 21.08 -15.24
C ILE A 318 9.45 21.15 -16.32
N GLN A 319 9.58 22.12 -17.23
CA GLN A 319 8.62 22.41 -18.30
C GLN A 319 9.22 22.32 -19.70
N SER A 320 10.54 22.14 -19.83
CA SER A 320 11.18 21.98 -21.14
C SER A 320 12.30 20.97 -21.12
N ASP A 321 12.62 20.50 -22.32
CA ASP A 321 13.91 19.91 -22.60
C ASP A 321 15.06 20.91 -22.40
N TYR A 322 16.27 20.38 -22.36
CA TYR A 322 17.49 21.17 -22.31
C TYR A 322 17.62 22.07 -23.54
N PHE A 323 18.00 23.33 -23.33
CA PHE A 323 18.43 24.25 -24.37
C PHE A 323 19.67 25.04 -23.95
N TYR A 324 20.38 25.58 -24.94
CA TYR A 324 21.53 26.45 -24.74
C TYR A 324 21.14 27.88 -25.10
N ASP A 325 21.31 28.81 -24.17
CA ASP A 325 20.93 30.22 -24.31
C ASP A 325 22.17 31.09 -24.53
N ASP A 326 22.45 31.37 -25.80
CA ASP A 326 23.59 32.21 -26.20
C ASP A 326 23.44 33.69 -25.80
N SER A 327 22.24 34.13 -25.43
CA SER A 327 22.00 35.52 -24.98
C SER A 327 22.54 35.80 -23.57
N ARG A 328 22.88 34.76 -22.80
CA ARG A 328 23.48 34.89 -21.47
C ARG A 328 25.00 34.95 -21.58
N ASP A 329 25.64 35.78 -20.75
CA ASP A 329 27.10 35.83 -20.66
C ASP A 329 27.68 34.58 -19.99
N GLU A 330 27.02 34.10 -18.92
CA GLU A 330 27.38 32.89 -18.16
C GLU A 330 26.14 32.06 -17.80
N TYR A 331 26.35 30.79 -17.45
CA TYR A 331 25.32 29.79 -17.14
C TYR A 331 24.33 29.63 -18.30
N LYS A 332 24.86 29.34 -19.48
CA LYS A 332 24.09 29.29 -20.75
C LYS A 332 23.24 28.02 -20.90
N LYS A 333 23.45 27.01 -20.05
CA LYS A 333 22.76 25.72 -20.09
C LYS A 333 21.44 25.82 -19.31
N CYS A 334 20.30 25.78 -19.99
CA CYS A 334 19.02 26.15 -19.39
C CYS A 334 17.93 25.07 -19.55
N ARG A 335 16.96 25.11 -18.63
CA ARG A 335 15.65 24.44 -18.73
C ARG A 335 14.57 25.35 -18.14
N ASN A 336 13.37 25.34 -18.70
CA ASN A 336 12.22 26.05 -18.15
C ASN A 336 11.66 25.31 -16.94
N ILE A 337 11.22 26.04 -15.93
CA ILE A 337 10.65 25.48 -14.70
C ILE A 337 9.40 26.27 -14.27
N LYS A 338 8.35 25.56 -13.88
CA LYS A 338 7.18 26.15 -13.23
C LYS A 338 7.33 26.02 -11.73
N TRP A 339 7.55 27.13 -11.04
CA TRP A 339 7.68 27.14 -9.59
C TRP A 339 6.34 26.85 -8.90
N ILE A 340 6.36 25.93 -7.94
CA ILE A 340 5.24 25.61 -7.06
C ILE A 340 5.26 26.57 -5.87
N THR A 341 6.44 26.73 -5.26
CA THR A 341 6.63 27.61 -4.09
C THR A 341 8.02 28.23 -4.10
N LYS A 342 8.13 29.44 -3.54
CA LYS A 342 9.36 30.23 -3.43
C LYS A 342 9.39 30.88 -2.05
N GLY A 343 10.54 30.88 -1.38
CA GLY A 343 10.67 31.35 0.00
C GLY A 343 12.02 30.97 0.59
N LEU A 344 12.23 31.21 1.87
CA LEU A 344 13.45 30.78 2.57
C LEU A 344 13.07 29.89 3.74
N TRP A 345 13.40 28.61 3.64
CA TRP A 345 13.15 27.63 4.70
C TRP A 345 14.46 27.06 5.22
N LYS A 346 14.66 27.15 6.54
CA LYS A 346 15.79 26.48 7.20
C LYS A 346 15.41 25.04 7.50
N THR A 347 16.30 24.11 7.15
CA THR A 347 16.12 22.67 7.39
C THR A 347 17.25 22.11 8.25
N LYS A 348 16.92 21.15 9.11
CA LYS A 348 17.90 20.35 9.86
C LYS A 348 18.50 19.23 9.01
N VAL A 349 17.97 18.99 7.82
CA VAL A 349 18.40 17.93 6.90
C VAL A 349 19.49 18.44 5.97
N ASN A 350 20.57 17.68 5.82
CA ASN A 350 21.66 18.04 4.93
C ASN A 350 21.28 17.77 3.46
N LEU A 351 21.23 18.83 2.65
CA LEU A 351 20.88 18.81 1.22
C LEU A 351 22.08 18.52 0.30
N GLY A 352 23.23 18.21 0.88
CA GLY A 352 24.47 17.89 0.18
C GLY A 352 25.18 19.11 -0.40
N ILE A 353 26.41 18.89 -0.85
CA ILE A 353 27.29 19.95 -1.37
C ILE A 353 27.19 20.06 -2.90
N LYS A 354 26.76 18.99 -3.58
CA LYS A 354 26.68 18.92 -5.05
C LYS A 354 25.70 19.95 -5.62
N THR A 355 25.99 20.42 -6.83
CA THR A 355 25.16 21.38 -7.57
C THR A 355 23.83 20.78 -8.02
N LEU A 356 23.83 19.52 -8.46
CA LEU A 356 22.64 18.78 -8.88
C LEU A 356 22.74 17.35 -8.36
N THR A 357 21.66 16.83 -7.78
CA THR A 357 21.59 15.45 -7.27
C THR A 357 20.21 14.87 -7.50
N ASP A 358 20.14 13.69 -8.11
CA ASP A 358 18.94 12.85 -8.14
C ASP A 358 18.69 12.29 -6.74
N ILE A 359 17.54 12.65 -6.16
CA ILE A 359 17.09 12.19 -4.85
C ILE A 359 15.86 11.29 -4.95
N THR A 360 15.47 10.83 -6.14
CA THR A 360 14.27 10.02 -6.39
C THR A 360 14.18 8.79 -5.48
N ASN A 361 15.32 8.18 -5.15
CA ASN A 361 15.40 7.01 -4.27
C ASN A 361 15.46 7.34 -2.77
N ASN A 362 15.46 8.62 -2.38
CA ASN A 362 15.53 9.08 -1.00
C ASN A 362 14.18 9.66 -0.56
N ILE A 363 13.20 8.77 -0.38
CA ILE A 363 11.81 9.09 -0.07
C ILE A 363 11.71 9.90 1.23
N ASP A 364 12.50 9.56 2.25
CA ASP A 364 12.52 10.29 3.53
C ASP A 364 12.94 11.77 3.34
N LEU A 365 13.97 12.03 2.54
CA LEU A 365 14.40 13.40 2.22
C LEU A 365 13.34 14.14 1.40
N ILE A 366 12.72 13.49 0.40
CA ILE A 366 11.65 14.07 -0.40
C ILE A 366 10.47 14.47 0.50
N ASN A 367 10.03 13.57 1.38
CA ASN A 367 8.92 13.83 2.30
C ASN A 367 9.21 14.99 3.24
N LYS A 368 10.41 15.04 3.84
CA LYS A 368 10.82 16.15 4.71
C LYS A 368 10.87 17.48 3.97
N LEU A 369 11.33 17.49 2.72
CA LEU A 369 11.35 18.71 1.89
C LEU A 369 9.94 19.14 1.48
N ASN A 370 9.08 18.20 1.12
CA ASN A 370 7.67 18.46 0.81
C ASN A 370 6.92 19.04 2.01
N GLU A 371 7.09 18.44 3.19
CA GLU A 371 6.52 18.93 4.45
C GLU A 371 7.03 20.34 4.78
N LEU A 372 8.35 20.56 4.70
CA LEU A 372 8.97 21.86 4.98
C LEU A 372 8.41 22.97 4.10
N LEU A 373 8.15 22.66 2.83
CA LEU A 373 7.71 23.61 1.82
C LEU A 373 6.19 23.75 1.74
N GLY A 374 5.44 22.99 2.54
CA GLY A 374 3.97 22.90 2.42
C GLY A 374 3.51 22.31 1.08
N ILE A 375 4.38 21.55 0.40
CA ILE A 375 4.12 20.86 -0.86
C ILE A 375 3.80 19.40 -0.53
N THR A 376 2.80 19.15 0.29
CA THR A 376 2.38 17.78 0.52
C THR A 376 1.52 17.31 -0.63
N SER A 377 2.12 16.54 -1.55
CA SER A 377 1.45 15.38 -2.14
C SER A 377 1.06 14.46 -0.98
N HIS A 378 -0.22 14.11 -0.88
CA HIS A 378 -0.79 13.40 0.26
C HIS A 378 -0.37 11.93 0.29
N ASN A 379 0.88 11.67 0.70
CA ASN A 379 1.22 10.44 1.43
C ASN A 379 1.21 10.77 2.93
N HIS A 380 0.01 10.90 3.50
CA HIS A 380 -0.17 10.78 4.93
C HIS A 380 0.13 9.33 5.34
N ILE A 381 1.39 9.04 5.66
CA ILE A 381 1.69 8.05 6.69
C ILE A 381 1.57 8.80 8.01
N TYR A 382 0.46 8.56 8.69
CA TYR A 382 0.19 9.06 10.03
C TYR A 382 1.30 8.62 10.97
N ASN A 383 1.78 9.54 11.80
CA ASN A 383 2.61 9.19 12.94
C ASN A 383 2.06 9.90 14.18
N THR A 384 1.04 9.28 14.77
CA THR A 384 0.79 9.30 16.22
C THR A 384 -0.05 8.05 16.51
N GLU A 385 0.59 7.11 17.19
CA GLU A 385 0.09 5.80 17.63
C GLU A 385 0.01 4.69 16.56
N LYS A 386 0.51 3.50 16.93
CA LYS A 386 0.51 2.26 16.17
C LYS A 386 -0.91 1.90 15.68
N HIS A 387 -1.25 2.30 14.45
CA HIS A 387 -2.32 1.67 13.68
C HIS A 387 -1.71 1.07 12.41
N ILE A 388 -1.77 -0.27 12.32
CA ILE A 388 -1.41 -1.03 11.13
C ILE A 388 -2.38 -0.59 10.03
N MET A 389 -1.94 0.24 9.07
CA MET A 389 -2.76 0.55 7.90
C MET A 389 -2.86 -0.69 7.01
N ASN A 390 -3.89 -1.50 7.23
CA ASN A 390 -4.29 -2.52 6.29
C ASN A 390 -4.81 -1.82 5.04
N THR A 391 -4.00 -1.77 3.98
CA THR A 391 -4.43 -1.23 2.69
C THR A 391 -5.25 -2.28 1.94
N TYR A 392 -6.54 -2.39 2.29
CA TYR A 392 -7.48 -3.24 1.56
C TYR A 392 -7.89 -2.60 0.23
N PRO A 393 -8.14 -3.39 -0.83
CA PRO A 393 -8.72 -2.89 -2.07
C PRO A 393 -10.13 -2.32 -1.83
N LEU A 394 -10.47 -1.25 -2.55
CA LEU A 394 -11.77 -0.57 -2.41
C LEU A 394 -12.95 -1.41 -2.90
N ASN A 395 -12.72 -2.32 -3.84
CA ASN A 395 -13.73 -3.24 -4.36
C ASN A 395 -13.14 -4.65 -4.43
N VAL A 396 -13.72 -5.59 -3.69
CA VAL A 396 -13.26 -6.98 -3.67
C VAL A 396 -14.44 -7.93 -3.80
N ILE A 397 -14.25 -9.06 -4.46
CA ILE A 397 -15.19 -10.18 -4.50
C ILE A 397 -14.48 -11.42 -3.93
N PHE A 398 -15.02 -11.94 -2.83
CA PHE A 398 -14.69 -13.27 -2.33
C PHE A 398 -15.46 -14.30 -3.13
N TYR A 399 -14.76 -15.15 -3.88
CA TYR A 399 -15.40 -16.16 -4.73
C TYR A 399 -14.93 -17.56 -4.40
N GLY A 400 -15.82 -18.53 -4.55
CA GLY A 400 -15.49 -19.94 -4.44
C GLY A 400 -16.71 -20.81 -4.14
N PRO A 401 -16.49 -22.12 -3.92
CA PRO A 401 -17.55 -23.07 -3.61
C PRO A 401 -18.31 -22.72 -2.30
N PRO A 402 -19.53 -23.24 -2.09
CA PRO A 402 -20.26 -23.02 -0.85
C PRO A 402 -19.53 -23.64 0.36
N GLY A 403 -19.69 -23.00 1.52
CA GLY A 403 -19.10 -23.49 2.78
C GLY A 403 -17.59 -23.23 2.96
N THR A 404 -17.01 -22.28 2.23
CA THR A 404 -15.59 -21.90 2.35
C THR A 404 -15.34 -20.67 3.21
N GLY A 405 -16.34 -20.17 3.93
CA GLY A 405 -16.18 -19.05 4.87
C GLY A 405 -16.24 -17.65 4.25
N LYS A 406 -16.74 -17.48 3.02
CA LYS A 406 -16.82 -16.15 2.36
C LYS A 406 -17.53 -15.08 3.22
N THR A 407 -18.72 -15.39 3.75
CA THR A 407 -19.48 -14.46 4.61
C THR A 407 -18.78 -14.19 5.95
N TYR A 408 -18.07 -15.18 6.48
CA TYR A 408 -17.23 -15.01 7.68
C TYR A 408 -16.10 -14.01 7.39
N HIS A 409 -15.39 -14.18 6.27
CA HIS A 409 -14.31 -13.28 5.88
C HIS A 409 -14.82 -11.88 5.50
N SER A 410 -16.02 -11.73 4.94
CA SER A 410 -16.58 -10.41 4.63
C SER A 410 -16.89 -9.60 5.89
N ILE A 411 -17.41 -10.24 6.93
CA ILE A 411 -17.65 -9.61 8.24
C ILE A 411 -16.31 -9.19 8.87
N LEU A 412 -15.33 -10.10 8.89
CA LEU A 412 -13.99 -9.81 9.41
C LEU A 412 -13.35 -8.62 8.67
N ARG A 413 -13.32 -8.68 7.34
CA ARG A 413 -12.74 -7.63 6.49
C ARG A 413 -13.43 -6.28 6.70
N ALA A 414 -14.75 -6.25 6.82
CA ALA A 414 -15.48 -5.01 7.06
C ALA A 414 -15.14 -4.38 8.42
N ALA A 415 -15.05 -5.19 9.47
CA ALA A 415 -14.64 -4.72 10.79
C ALA A 415 -13.21 -4.18 10.79
N GLU A 416 -12.29 -4.85 10.11
CA GLU A 416 -10.89 -4.41 9.97
C GLU A 416 -10.77 -3.09 9.18
N ILE A 417 -11.57 -2.90 8.13
CA ILE A 417 -11.63 -1.65 7.36
C ILE A 417 -12.15 -0.50 8.21
N VAL A 418 -13.25 -0.72 8.95
CA VAL A 418 -13.88 0.33 9.77
C VAL A 418 -12.96 0.79 10.90
N GLU A 419 -12.28 -0.15 11.56
CA GLU A 419 -11.34 0.15 12.65
C GLU A 419 -9.92 0.49 12.17
N ASN A 420 -9.64 0.30 10.88
CA ASN A 420 -8.31 0.47 10.27
C ASN A 420 -7.21 -0.28 11.06
N LYS A 421 -7.49 -1.56 11.39
CA LYS A 421 -6.57 -2.46 12.13
C LYS A 421 -6.86 -3.92 11.80
N THR A 422 -5.87 -4.80 11.97
CA THR A 422 -6.08 -6.26 11.93
C THR A 422 -6.86 -6.73 13.14
N ILE A 423 -7.83 -7.62 12.96
CA ILE A 423 -8.63 -8.20 14.05
C ILE A 423 -8.32 -9.69 14.18
N LYS A 424 -7.81 -10.11 15.33
CA LYS A 424 -7.40 -11.50 15.56
C LYS A 424 -8.55 -12.42 15.99
N ASN A 425 -9.59 -11.85 16.59
CA ASN A 425 -10.72 -12.59 17.14
C ASN A 425 -11.99 -12.30 16.34
N TYR A 426 -12.64 -13.33 15.81
CA TYR A 426 -13.88 -13.17 15.07
C TYR A 426 -15.03 -12.63 15.91
N GLN A 427 -15.07 -12.93 17.21
CA GLN A 427 -16.09 -12.40 18.10
C GLN A 427 -15.99 -10.87 18.21
N GLU A 428 -14.76 -10.34 18.33
CA GLU A 428 -14.49 -8.89 18.28
C GLU A 428 -14.96 -8.30 16.94
N ALA A 429 -14.62 -8.96 15.83
CA ALA A 429 -15.05 -8.52 14.50
C ALA A 429 -16.58 -8.47 14.37
N LYS A 430 -17.29 -9.46 14.91
CA LYS A 430 -18.77 -9.52 14.89
C LYS A 430 -19.39 -8.42 15.74
N GLU A 431 -18.81 -8.08 16.88
CA GLU A 431 -19.25 -6.99 17.73
C GLU A 431 -19.08 -5.63 17.05
N ILE A 432 -17.91 -5.38 16.46
CA ILE A 432 -17.63 -4.18 15.65
C ILE A 432 -18.60 -4.10 14.48
N PHE A 433 -18.80 -5.21 13.77
CA PHE A 433 -19.72 -5.27 12.63
C PHE A 433 -21.14 -4.88 13.05
N ASN A 434 -21.68 -5.51 14.10
CA ASN A 434 -23.03 -5.22 14.58
C ASN A 434 -23.19 -3.79 15.09
N LYS A 435 -22.18 -3.25 15.79
CA LYS A 435 -22.18 -1.88 16.28
C LYS A 435 -22.23 -0.85 15.15
N ASN A 436 -21.58 -1.15 14.02
CA ASN A 436 -21.48 -0.25 12.87
C ASN A 436 -22.51 -0.54 11.78
N LEU A 437 -23.32 -1.58 11.92
CA LEU A 437 -24.37 -1.93 10.97
C LEU A 437 -25.41 -0.81 10.90
N HIS A 438 -25.79 -0.44 9.69
CA HIS A 438 -26.64 0.72 9.38
C HIS A 438 -26.03 2.10 9.68
N ASP A 439 -24.74 2.17 10.00
CA ASP A 439 -23.96 3.42 10.08
C ASP A 439 -22.77 3.38 9.11
N GLN A 440 -21.62 2.87 9.56
CA GLN A 440 -20.44 2.70 8.71
C GLN A 440 -20.51 1.46 7.81
N ILE A 441 -21.34 0.47 8.16
CA ILE A 441 -21.48 -0.78 7.42
C ILE A 441 -22.92 -0.98 6.96
N GLU A 442 -23.12 -1.38 5.71
CA GLU A 442 -24.38 -1.93 5.23
C GLU A 442 -24.16 -3.35 4.70
N PHE A 443 -25.09 -4.25 4.99
CA PHE A 443 -25.07 -5.63 4.52
C PHE A 443 -26.36 -5.92 3.76
N ILE A 444 -26.23 -6.35 2.51
CA ILE A 444 -27.35 -6.71 1.65
C ILE A 444 -27.07 -8.03 0.94
N THR A 445 -28.13 -8.69 0.48
CA THR A 445 -28.05 -9.90 -0.35
C THR A 445 -28.77 -9.66 -1.67
N PHE A 446 -28.08 -9.92 -2.78
CA PHE A 446 -28.68 -9.81 -4.11
C PHE A 446 -29.56 -11.02 -4.43
N HIS A 447 -30.66 -10.75 -5.11
CA HIS A 447 -31.61 -11.74 -5.60
C HIS A 447 -32.10 -11.33 -7.00
N GLN A 448 -32.73 -12.24 -7.72
CA GLN A 448 -33.05 -12.05 -9.16
C GLN A 448 -33.93 -10.82 -9.44
N ASN A 449 -34.79 -10.43 -8.49
CA ASN A 449 -35.66 -9.27 -8.61
C ASN A 449 -35.06 -7.96 -8.05
N TYR A 450 -33.82 -7.98 -7.57
CA TYR A 450 -33.16 -6.78 -7.05
C TYR A 450 -32.91 -5.79 -8.20
N SER A 451 -33.30 -4.53 -7.99
CA SER A 451 -33.39 -3.54 -9.07
C SER A 451 -32.57 -2.27 -8.78
N TYR A 452 -32.42 -1.41 -9.80
CA TYR A 452 -31.77 -0.10 -9.66
C TYR A 452 -32.51 0.77 -8.65
N GLU A 453 -33.84 0.68 -8.63
CA GLU A 453 -34.73 1.45 -7.77
C GLU A 453 -34.57 1.10 -6.28
N ASP A 454 -34.16 -0.12 -5.97
CA ASP A 454 -33.86 -0.58 -4.60
C ASP A 454 -32.43 -0.21 -4.18
N PHE A 455 -31.49 -0.20 -5.14
CA PHE A 455 -30.07 -0.02 -4.87
C PHE A 455 -29.64 1.44 -4.86
N ILE A 456 -30.10 2.22 -5.84
CA ILE A 456 -29.68 3.61 -6.09
C ILE A 456 -30.78 4.57 -5.65
N GLN A 457 -31.88 4.62 -6.40
CA GLN A 457 -33.01 5.52 -6.13
C GLN A 457 -34.23 5.12 -6.96
N GLY A 458 -35.41 5.13 -6.36
CA GLY A 458 -36.66 4.80 -7.02
C GLY A 458 -37.82 5.68 -6.58
N LEU A 459 -38.88 5.74 -7.39
CA LEU A 459 -40.14 6.37 -7.00
C LEU A 459 -40.99 5.37 -6.22
N ARG A 460 -41.49 5.77 -5.05
CA ARG A 460 -42.41 4.99 -4.23
C ARG A 460 -43.71 5.74 -4.02
N PRO A 461 -44.87 5.05 -4.07
CA PRO A 461 -46.13 5.68 -3.73
C PRO A 461 -46.15 6.02 -2.24
N ASP A 462 -46.68 7.19 -1.91
CA ASP A 462 -46.93 7.69 -0.57
C ASP A 462 -48.35 8.28 -0.51
N ILE A 463 -48.96 8.28 0.68
CA ILE A 463 -50.34 8.71 0.88
C ILE A 463 -50.33 9.97 1.74
N ASP A 464 -50.95 11.03 1.25
CA ASP A 464 -51.16 12.23 2.07
C ASP A 464 -52.37 12.00 2.97
N ASN A 465 -52.10 11.81 4.27
CA ASN A 465 -53.14 11.55 5.29
C ASN A 465 -54.17 12.68 5.40
N ALA A 466 -53.88 13.90 4.92
CA ALA A 466 -54.81 15.02 4.96
C ALA A 466 -55.73 15.10 3.72
N SER A 467 -55.26 14.69 2.55
CA SER A 467 -56.00 14.80 1.28
C SER A 467 -56.45 13.44 0.69
N ASN A 468 -56.02 12.33 1.30
CA ASN A 468 -56.24 10.96 0.84
C ASN A 468 -55.84 10.72 -0.63
N SER A 469 -54.87 11.52 -1.11
CA SER A 469 -54.38 11.46 -2.49
C SER A 469 -53.03 10.73 -2.58
N LEU A 470 -52.87 9.92 -3.63
CA LEU A 470 -51.65 9.17 -3.92
C LEU A 470 -50.64 10.07 -4.65
N TYR A 471 -49.44 10.20 -4.11
CA TYR A 471 -48.32 10.89 -4.75
C TYR A 471 -47.07 10.01 -4.74
N PHE A 472 -46.11 10.30 -5.61
CA PHE A 472 -44.86 9.55 -5.69
C PHE A 472 -43.72 10.34 -5.06
N THR A 473 -42.99 9.71 -4.13
CA THR A 473 -41.79 10.27 -3.52
C THR A 473 -40.54 9.55 -4.01
N LYS A 474 -39.45 10.30 -4.18
CA LYS A 474 -38.13 9.72 -4.41
C LYS A 474 -37.66 9.06 -3.12
N LYS A 475 -37.27 7.79 -3.19
CA LYS A 475 -36.68 7.04 -2.08
C LYS A 475 -35.28 6.57 -2.47
N ASP A 476 -34.30 6.98 -1.67
CA ASP A 476 -32.91 6.59 -1.86
C ASP A 476 -32.70 5.12 -1.49
N GLY A 477 -32.00 4.42 -2.39
CA GLY A 477 -31.56 3.05 -2.22
C GLY A 477 -30.33 2.96 -1.32
N ILE A 478 -29.95 1.73 -1.00
CA ILE A 478 -28.92 1.44 0.00
C ILE A 478 -27.53 1.96 -0.39
N PHE A 479 -27.15 1.83 -1.66
CA PHE A 479 -25.85 2.29 -2.17
C PHE A 479 -25.74 3.81 -2.10
N LYS A 480 -26.80 4.51 -2.53
CA LYS A 480 -26.84 5.97 -2.46
C LYS A 480 -26.74 6.46 -1.02
N LYS A 481 -27.48 5.86 -0.10
CA LYS A 481 -27.45 6.22 1.33
C LYS A 481 -26.06 6.09 1.95
N ILE A 482 -25.39 4.94 1.77
CA ILE A 482 -24.05 4.74 2.36
C ILE A 482 -22.99 5.61 1.66
N ALA A 483 -23.09 5.82 0.34
CA ALA A 483 -22.23 6.74 -0.39
C ALA A 483 -22.41 8.19 0.08
N ASP A 484 -23.65 8.65 0.30
CA ASP A 484 -23.94 9.99 0.80
C ASP A 484 -23.39 10.18 2.22
N ARG A 485 -23.48 9.17 3.10
CA ARG A 485 -22.85 9.20 4.44
C ARG A 485 -21.33 9.29 4.35
N ALA A 486 -20.71 8.45 3.54
CA ALA A 486 -19.26 8.45 3.32
C ALA A 486 -18.78 9.79 2.76
N TYR A 487 -19.54 10.38 1.84
CA TYR A 487 -19.28 11.67 1.22
C TYR A 487 -19.35 12.82 2.22
N LYS A 488 -20.41 12.83 3.06
CA LYS A 488 -20.56 13.81 4.14
C LYS A 488 -19.39 13.76 5.12
N ASN A 489 -18.90 12.56 5.48
CA ASN A 489 -17.70 12.43 6.30
C ASN A 489 -16.47 13.02 5.61
N LEU A 490 -16.22 12.73 4.33
CA LEU A 490 -15.07 13.32 3.63
C LEU A 490 -15.16 14.85 3.55
N LYS A 491 -16.31 15.38 3.15
CA LYS A 491 -16.51 16.84 3.06
C LYS A 491 -16.31 17.55 4.39
N SER A 492 -16.70 16.93 5.51
CA SER A 492 -16.54 17.57 6.82
C SER A 492 -15.08 17.79 7.21
N LEU A 493 -14.14 17.02 6.63
CA LEU A 493 -12.69 17.16 6.82
C LEU A 493 -12.11 18.39 6.13
N THR A 494 -12.80 18.94 5.13
CA THR A 494 -12.41 20.21 4.51
C THR A 494 -12.94 21.37 5.36
N ASN A 495 -12.10 22.35 5.67
CA ASN A 495 -12.46 23.59 6.40
C ASN A 495 -13.40 24.52 5.59
N GLU A 496 -14.33 23.98 4.82
CA GLU A 496 -15.47 24.73 4.33
C GLU A 496 -16.48 24.87 5.47
N ASN A 497 -17.15 26.01 5.58
CA ASN A 497 -18.12 26.31 6.65
C ASN A 497 -19.21 25.22 6.72
N VAL A 498 -19.02 24.23 7.58
CA VAL A 498 -20.01 23.17 7.83
C VAL A 498 -21.12 23.77 8.68
N LEU A 499 -22.34 23.72 8.16
CA LEU A 499 -23.54 24.05 8.92
C LEU A 499 -23.76 22.96 9.98
N LEU A 500 -24.07 23.34 11.23
CA LEU A 500 -24.45 22.42 12.29
C LEU A 500 -25.66 21.55 11.86
N PRO A 501 -25.81 20.30 12.35
CA PRO A 501 -26.91 19.43 11.98
C PRO A 501 -28.27 20.11 12.15
N PHE A 502 -29.14 20.00 11.13
CA PHE A 502 -30.43 20.67 11.12
C PHE A 502 -31.28 20.35 12.35
N ASP A 503 -31.32 19.08 12.76
CA ASP A 503 -32.16 18.63 13.87
C ASP A 503 -31.72 19.28 15.19
N GLU A 504 -30.41 19.43 15.41
CA GLU A 504 -29.86 20.08 16.62
C GLU A 504 -30.20 21.57 16.66
N ILE A 505 -30.00 22.27 15.53
CA ILE A 505 -30.31 23.70 15.42
C ILE A 505 -31.82 23.95 15.54
N LEU A 506 -32.64 23.07 14.98
CA LEU A 506 -34.08 23.21 15.05
C LEU A 506 -34.60 23.01 16.48
N ILE A 507 -34.08 22.02 17.19
CA ILE A 507 -34.42 21.77 18.60
C ILE A 507 -34.01 22.97 19.46
N ASP A 508 -32.78 23.49 19.31
CA ASP A 508 -32.33 24.70 20.01
C ASP A 508 -33.25 25.90 19.71
N TYR A 509 -33.57 26.10 18.43
CA TYR A 509 -34.38 27.23 18.01
C TYR A 509 -35.81 27.17 18.57
N LEU A 510 -36.39 25.97 18.66
CA LEU A 510 -37.77 25.76 19.13
C LEU A 510 -37.89 25.60 20.65
N GLN A 511 -36.77 25.56 21.39
CA GLN A 511 -36.72 25.43 22.85
C GLN A 511 -37.63 26.41 23.63
N PRO A 512 -37.84 27.68 23.20
CA PRO A 512 -38.78 28.58 23.86
C PRO A 512 -40.24 28.09 23.89
N LEU A 513 -40.67 27.26 22.92
CA LEU A 513 -42.02 26.70 22.88
C LEU A 513 -42.28 25.74 24.05
N SER A 514 -41.25 25.01 24.51
CA SER A 514 -41.35 24.09 25.64
C SER A 514 -41.63 24.79 26.98
N ILE A 515 -41.47 26.11 27.04
CA ILE A 515 -41.74 26.97 28.21
C ILE A 515 -43.03 27.79 27.98
N GLY A 516 -43.76 27.55 26.88
CA GLY A 516 -45.00 28.24 26.54
C GLY A 516 -44.82 29.63 25.90
N ASN A 517 -43.60 29.98 25.47
CA ASN A 517 -43.33 31.23 24.78
C ASN A 517 -43.49 31.08 23.27
N GLU A 518 -44.06 32.09 22.60
CA GLU A 518 -44.10 32.14 21.12
C GLU A 518 -42.78 32.71 20.56
N ILE A 519 -42.37 32.23 19.38
CA ILE A 519 -41.14 32.66 18.71
C ILE A 519 -41.49 33.60 17.56
N GLU A 520 -41.06 34.85 17.65
CA GLU A 520 -41.22 35.83 16.57
C GLU A 520 -40.20 35.59 15.45
N VAL A 521 -40.69 35.46 14.22
CA VAL A 521 -39.87 35.45 13.01
C VAL A 521 -40.14 36.71 12.19
N LYS A 522 -39.11 37.55 12.05
CA LYS A 522 -39.19 38.83 11.33
C LYS A 522 -39.09 38.62 9.81
N MET A 523 -40.04 39.18 9.08
CA MET A 523 -40.05 39.26 7.62
C MET A 523 -39.74 40.70 7.16
N LYS A 524 -39.62 40.93 5.83
CA LYS A 524 -39.29 42.27 5.27
C LYS A 524 -40.25 43.40 5.68
N MET A 525 -41.52 43.12 5.93
CA MET A 525 -42.54 44.15 6.25
C MET A 525 -43.42 43.82 7.47
N THR A 526 -43.34 42.61 8.02
CA THR A 526 -44.20 42.14 9.12
C THR A 526 -43.51 40.98 9.84
N SER A 527 -44.14 40.42 10.88
CA SER A 527 -43.66 39.24 11.60
C SER A 527 -44.75 38.17 11.67
N TYR A 528 -44.32 36.93 11.90
CA TYR A 528 -45.19 35.85 12.29
C TYR A 528 -44.66 35.17 13.55
N PHE A 529 -45.53 34.50 14.28
CA PHE A 529 -45.23 33.90 15.58
C PHE A 529 -45.42 32.40 15.49
N ILE A 530 -44.35 31.64 15.71
CA ILE A 530 -44.42 30.19 15.89
C ILE A 530 -44.95 29.95 17.30
N TYR A 531 -46.01 29.15 17.43
CA TYR A 531 -46.67 28.88 18.70
C TYR A 531 -46.67 27.39 19.08
N ASP A 532 -46.43 26.49 18.11
CA ASP A 532 -46.37 25.05 18.35
C ASP A 532 -45.54 24.34 17.28
N ALA A 533 -45.03 23.15 17.60
CA ALA A 533 -44.30 22.28 16.67
C ALA A 533 -44.43 20.79 17.07
N THR A 534 -44.60 19.94 16.06
CA THR A 534 -44.49 18.48 16.18
C THR A 534 -43.22 17.99 15.49
N ASP A 535 -42.93 16.69 15.55
CA ASP A 535 -41.79 16.08 14.85
C ASP A 535 -41.79 16.29 13.33
N GLN A 536 -42.94 16.67 12.74
CA GLN A 536 -43.10 16.78 11.29
C GLN A 536 -43.46 18.20 10.83
N THR A 537 -44.01 19.04 11.70
CA THR A 537 -44.69 20.28 11.32
C THR A 537 -44.47 21.40 12.33
N ILE A 538 -44.21 22.62 11.87
CA ILE A 538 -44.17 23.84 12.70
C ILE A 538 -45.42 24.67 12.43
N TYR A 539 -46.12 25.10 13.48
CA TYR A 539 -47.35 25.89 13.41
C TYR A 539 -47.09 27.36 13.78
N PHE A 540 -47.69 28.27 13.01
CA PHE A 540 -47.50 29.71 13.19
C PHE A 540 -48.75 30.54 12.89
N LYS A 541 -48.80 31.75 13.45
CA LYS A 541 -49.85 32.76 13.23
C LYS A 541 -49.23 34.10 12.78
N LYS A 542 -49.99 34.92 12.06
CA LYS A 542 -49.52 36.24 11.60
C LYS A 542 -49.80 37.31 12.66
N ASN A 543 -49.02 38.39 12.65
CA ASN A 543 -49.24 39.52 13.56
C ASN A 543 -50.66 40.15 13.44
N ASN A 544 -51.26 40.10 12.24
CA ASN A 544 -52.55 40.75 11.93
C ASN A 544 -53.69 39.76 11.58
N GLY A 545 -53.62 38.47 11.93
CA GLY A 545 -54.70 37.53 11.55
C GLY A 545 -54.81 36.25 12.36
N ASN A 546 -56.06 35.79 12.52
CA ASN A 546 -56.45 34.53 13.20
C ASN A 546 -56.15 33.25 12.38
N ASN A 547 -55.58 33.37 11.18
CA ASN A 547 -55.33 32.21 10.33
C ASN A 547 -54.08 31.46 10.82
N GLN A 548 -54.32 30.23 11.28
CA GLN A 548 -53.28 29.26 11.62
C GLN A 548 -52.68 28.71 10.34
N HIS A 549 -51.36 28.72 10.25
CA HIS A 549 -50.60 28.20 9.12
C HIS A 549 -49.55 27.22 9.62
N SER A 550 -49.08 26.35 8.73
CA SER A 550 -48.06 25.36 9.05
C SER A 550 -46.99 25.26 7.98
N ILE A 551 -45.79 24.84 8.38
CA ILE A 551 -44.68 24.50 7.49
C ILE A 551 -44.13 23.10 7.83
N SER A 552 -43.80 22.34 6.80
CA SER A 552 -43.17 21.01 6.93
C SER A 552 -41.71 21.11 7.36
N ILE A 553 -41.35 20.39 8.43
CA ILE A 553 -39.97 20.28 8.93
C ILE A 553 -39.07 19.58 7.90
N ASN A 554 -39.54 18.51 7.25
CA ASN A 554 -38.79 17.81 6.21
C ASN A 554 -38.45 18.70 5.01
N THR A 555 -39.37 19.60 4.65
CA THR A 555 -39.14 20.57 3.57
C THR A 555 -38.10 21.62 3.98
N LEU A 556 -38.21 22.12 5.21
CA LEU A 556 -37.24 23.08 5.78
C LEU A 556 -35.84 22.46 5.95
N LYS A 557 -35.78 21.18 6.35
CA LYS A 557 -34.55 20.39 6.46
C LYS A 557 -33.80 20.29 5.14
N LYS A 558 -34.52 19.94 4.06
CA LYS A 558 -33.95 19.89 2.71
C LYS A 558 -33.36 21.23 2.29
N MET A 559 -34.10 22.33 2.49
CA MET A 559 -33.62 23.68 2.16
C MET A 559 -32.37 24.06 2.97
N TYR A 560 -32.33 23.69 4.25
CA TYR A 560 -31.19 23.95 5.12
C TYR A 560 -29.95 23.16 4.70
N GLU A 561 -30.11 21.88 4.38
CA GLU A 561 -29.03 21.03 3.88
C GLU A 561 -28.49 21.49 2.51
N GLU A 562 -29.35 22.06 1.66
CA GLU A 562 -28.99 22.61 0.34
C GLU A 562 -28.42 24.04 0.42
N GLY A 563 -28.62 24.75 1.54
CA GLY A 563 -28.17 26.13 1.73
C GLY A 563 -28.92 27.19 0.90
N ILE A 564 -29.95 26.77 0.16
CA ILE A 564 -30.76 27.61 -0.73
C ILE A 564 -32.24 27.21 -0.66
N ASN A 565 -33.15 28.15 -0.88
CA ASN A 565 -34.57 27.84 -0.97
C ASN A 565 -34.88 27.23 -2.35
N THR A 566 -35.21 25.94 -2.37
CA THR A 566 -35.56 25.19 -3.59
C THR A 566 -37.06 25.15 -3.89
N VAL A 567 -37.93 25.71 -3.03
CA VAL A 567 -39.37 25.82 -3.29
C VAL A 567 -39.66 27.05 -4.14
N ILE A 568 -39.69 26.82 -5.44
CA ILE A 568 -40.14 27.77 -6.46
C ILE A 568 -41.60 27.45 -6.78
N LYS A 569 -42.54 27.88 -5.92
CA LYS A 569 -43.97 28.22 -6.18
C LYS A 569 -44.90 27.84 -5.01
N GLY A 570 -45.60 28.84 -4.47
CA GLY A 570 -46.67 28.67 -3.48
C GLY A 570 -46.77 29.87 -2.53
N GLY A 571 -47.98 30.19 -2.06
CA GLY A 571 -48.26 31.36 -1.20
C GLY A 571 -47.55 31.37 0.17
N LEU A 572 -46.93 30.25 0.57
CA LEU A 572 -46.19 30.11 1.83
C LEU A 572 -44.67 30.36 1.72
N ALA A 573 -44.13 30.53 0.51
CA ALA A 573 -42.69 30.81 0.29
C ALA A 573 -42.13 32.01 1.09
N PRO A 574 -42.90 33.11 1.33
CA PRO A 574 -42.45 34.21 2.17
C PRO A 574 -42.16 33.83 3.63
N TYR A 575 -42.71 32.72 4.14
CA TYR A 575 -42.53 32.26 5.51
C TYR A 575 -41.34 31.30 5.66
N TYR A 576 -41.05 30.50 4.64
CA TYR A 576 -39.88 29.61 4.65
C TYR A 576 -38.55 30.38 4.66
N ASN A 577 -38.43 31.43 3.85
CA ASN A 577 -37.17 32.18 3.68
C ASN A 577 -36.63 32.81 4.98
N PRO A 578 -37.43 33.56 5.75
CA PRO A 578 -36.96 34.18 6.99
C PRO A 578 -36.49 33.15 8.02
N LEU A 579 -37.24 32.06 8.21
CA LEU A 579 -36.85 31.01 9.14
C LEU A 579 -35.62 30.25 8.67
N LEU A 580 -35.56 29.88 7.38
CA LEU A 580 -34.40 29.23 6.79
C LEU A 580 -33.13 30.08 6.98
N ASN A 581 -33.19 31.39 6.74
CA ASN A 581 -32.04 32.27 6.92
C ASN A 581 -31.56 32.32 8.39
N ILE A 582 -32.49 32.39 9.34
CA ILE A 582 -32.15 32.37 10.77
C ILE A 582 -31.47 31.06 11.15
N LEU A 583 -32.02 29.92 10.68
CA LEU A 583 -31.43 28.61 10.93
C LEU A 583 -30.04 28.51 10.29
N LEU A 584 -29.87 28.94 9.03
CA LEU A 584 -28.58 28.96 8.34
C LEU A 584 -27.56 29.85 9.04
N GLU A 585 -27.97 30.99 9.60
CA GLU A 585 -27.07 31.82 10.40
C GLU A 585 -26.69 31.18 11.72
N LYS A 586 -27.65 30.57 12.44
CA LYS A 586 -27.38 29.79 13.66
C LYS A 586 -26.52 28.55 13.39
N GLY A 587 -26.66 27.97 12.21
CA GLY A 587 -25.92 26.81 11.75
C GLY A 587 -24.46 27.09 11.42
N LYS A 588 -24.08 28.33 11.11
CA LYS A 588 -22.69 28.70 10.78
C LYS A 588 -21.83 28.69 12.04
N GLN A 589 -20.85 27.80 12.12
CA GLN A 589 -19.82 27.86 13.16
C GLN A 589 -18.97 29.14 13.05
N LYS A 590 -18.85 29.91 14.14
CA LYS A 590 -17.58 30.61 14.45
C LYS A 590 -16.67 29.56 15.09
N ASN A 591 -15.51 29.29 14.49
CA ASN A 591 -14.50 28.31 14.94
C ASN A 591 -14.21 28.40 16.45
N ILE A 592 -14.98 27.68 17.27
CA ILE A 592 -14.72 27.42 18.69
C ILE A 592 -15.35 26.06 19.04
N SER A 593 -14.67 24.96 18.68
CA SER A 593 -14.52 23.78 19.53
C SER A 593 -13.65 22.71 18.85
N SER A 594 -12.79 22.14 19.67
CA SER A 594 -11.75 21.17 19.38
C SER A 594 -12.28 19.74 19.39
N ASP A 595 -12.95 19.32 18.32
CA ASP A 595 -13.08 17.89 18.00
C ASP A 595 -12.34 17.63 16.69
N VAL A 596 -11.31 16.79 16.76
CA VAL A 596 -10.54 16.36 15.59
C VAL A 596 -11.50 15.63 14.65
N LYS A 597 -11.82 16.23 13.50
CA LYS A 597 -12.64 15.58 12.48
C LYS A 597 -11.81 14.46 11.83
N ILE A 598 -12.20 13.21 12.07
CA ILE A 598 -11.47 12.02 11.62
C ILE A 598 -12.12 11.44 10.35
N ARG A 599 -11.29 11.06 9.37
CA ARG A 599 -11.71 10.29 8.19
C ARG A 599 -12.18 8.91 8.64
N LYS A 600 -13.44 8.58 8.37
CA LYS A 600 -14.05 7.28 8.64
C LYS A 600 -14.12 6.46 7.36
N ASN A 601 -13.96 5.14 7.48
CA ASN A 601 -14.18 4.20 6.39
C ASN A 601 -15.59 3.62 6.46
N TYR A 602 -16.21 3.44 5.30
CA TYR A 602 -17.55 2.88 5.14
C TYR A 602 -17.46 1.60 4.30
N VAL A 603 -18.30 0.61 4.59
CA VAL A 603 -18.26 -0.69 3.90
C VAL A 603 -19.66 -1.12 3.49
N LEU A 604 -19.84 -1.44 2.20
CA LEU A 604 -21.02 -2.11 1.69
C LEU A 604 -20.68 -3.58 1.39
N ILE A 605 -21.33 -4.50 2.08
CA ILE A 605 -21.25 -5.93 1.81
C ILE A 605 -22.44 -6.33 0.93
N ILE A 606 -22.14 -6.95 -0.22
CA ILE A 606 -23.11 -7.48 -1.18
C ILE A 606 -22.94 -8.99 -1.24
N ASP A 607 -23.74 -9.69 -0.46
CA ASP A 607 -23.77 -11.14 -0.44
C ASP A 607 -24.48 -11.69 -1.69
N GLU A 608 -23.99 -12.81 -2.22
CA GLU A 608 -24.49 -13.44 -3.45
C GLU A 608 -24.56 -12.46 -4.64
N ILE A 609 -23.50 -11.67 -4.84
CA ILE A 609 -23.47 -10.56 -5.81
C ILE A 609 -23.84 -10.98 -7.23
N ASN A 610 -23.56 -12.24 -7.60
CA ASN A 610 -23.90 -12.75 -8.91
C ASN A 610 -25.41 -12.99 -9.10
N ARG A 611 -26.21 -13.21 -8.05
CA ARG A 611 -27.65 -13.58 -8.16
C ARG A 611 -28.57 -12.49 -8.73
N ALA A 612 -28.07 -11.28 -8.93
CA ALA A 612 -28.78 -10.20 -9.63
C ALA A 612 -28.04 -9.81 -10.92
N ASN A 613 -28.75 -9.17 -11.86
CA ASN A 613 -28.09 -8.55 -13.01
C ASN A 613 -27.38 -7.27 -12.55
N ILE A 614 -26.10 -7.41 -12.17
CA ILE A 614 -25.32 -6.32 -11.57
C ILE A 614 -25.25 -5.10 -12.50
N SER A 615 -25.09 -5.30 -13.81
CA SER A 615 -25.08 -4.19 -14.77
C SER A 615 -26.38 -3.38 -14.75
N ARG A 616 -27.53 -4.05 -14.58
CA ARG A 616 -28.83 -3.39 -14.41
C ARG A 616 -28.98 -2.73 -13.03
N VAL A 617 -28.50 -3.38 -11.98
CA VAL A 617 -28.60 -2.87 -10.59
C VAL A 617 -27.73 -1.63 -10.38
N PHE A 618 -26.50 -1.62 -10.88
CA PHE A 618 -25.61 -0.45 -10.82
C PHE A 618 -25.94 0.59 -11.90
N GLY A 619 -26.53 0.16 -13.02
CA GLY A 619 -26.80 1.02 -14.17
C GLY A 619 -25.53 1.72 -14.67
N GLU A 620 -25.64 3.02 -14.95
CA GLU A 620 -24.53 3.86 -15.41
C GLU A 620 -23.48 4.14 -14.31
N LEU A 621 -23.80 3.86 -13.04
CA LEU A 621 -22.92 4.16 -11.90
C LEU A 621 -21.80 3.14 -11.71
N ILE A 622 -21.82 2.06 -12.49
CA ILE A 622 -20.75 1.06 -12.52
C ILE A 622 -19.38 1.68 -12.84
N THR A 623 -19.32 2.80 -13.56
CA THR A 623 -18.03 3.48 -13.83
C THR A 623 -17.51 4.22 -12.60
N LEU A 624 -18.39 4.70 -11.72
CA LEU A 624 -18.00 5.53 -10.56
C LEU A 624 -17.30 4.74 -9.47
N ILE A 625 -17.44 3.40 -9.45
CA ILE A 625 -16.78 2.57 -8.44
C ILE A 625 -15.28 2.37 -8.75
N GLU A 626 -14.77 2.76 -9.91
CA GLU A 626 -13.33 2.74 -10.23
C GLU A 626 -12.56 3.69 -9.32
N VAL A 627 -11.32 3.31 -8.94
CA VAL A 627 -10.55 4.01 -7.91
C VAL A 627 -10.25 5.46 -8.27
N ASP A 628 -9.93 5.73 -9.52
CA ASP A 628 -9.58 7.04 -10.08
C ASP A 628 -10.79 7.97 -10.29
N LYS A 629 -12.00 7.41 -10.37
CA LYS A 629 -13.26 8.14 -10.64
C LYS A 629 -14.00 8.61 -9.40
N ARG A 630 -13.57 8.13 -8.23
CA ARG A 630 -14.19 8.43 -6.94
C ARG A 630 -13.92 9.87 -6.48
N PHE A 631 -14.83 10.38 -5.66
CA PHE A 631 -14.64 11.64 -4.96
C PHE A 631 -13.65 11.46 -3.81
N ASP A 632 -12.61 12.27 -3.82
CA ASP A 632 -11.70 12.47 -2.70
C ASP A 632 -11.56 13.98 -2.47
N ILE A 633 -11.37 14.40 -1.23
CA ILE A 633 -11.11 15.81 -0.91
C ILE A 633 -9.78 16.28 -1.50
N TYR A 634 -8.87 15.34 -1.78
CA TYR A 634 -7.58 15.62 -2.40
C TYR A 634 -7.65 15.67 -3.94
N SER A 635 -8.76 15.26 -4.56
CA SER A 635 -8.93 15.21 -6.03
C SER A 635 -8.87 16.59 -6.70
N LYS A 636 -9.18 17.67 -5.99
CA LYS A 636 -9.12 19.04 -6.56
C LYS A 636 -7.70 19.60 -6.71
N GLN A 637 -6.70 18.98 -6.07
CA GLN A 637 -5.31 19.44 -6.10
C GLN A 637 -4.42 18.63 -7.04
N ASP A 638 -4.77 17.37 -7.32
CA ASP A 638 -4.10 16.50 -8.28
C ASP A 638 -4.84 16.55 -9.64
N ASN A 639 -4.22 17.17 -10.66
CA ASN A 639 -4.76 17.24 -12.03
C ASN A 639 -4.99 15.87 -12.71
N ASP A 640 -4.62 14.75 -12.08
CA ASP A 640 -4.70 13.39 -12.63
C ASP A 640 -5.90 12.57 -12.14
N ARG A 641 -6.63 13.02 -11.10
CA ARG A 641 -7.84 12.30 -10.63
C ARG A 641 -9.11 12.97 -11.15
N LEU A 642 -9.67 12.40 -12.21
CA LEU A 642 -10.99 12.74 -12.73
C LEU A 642 -12.07 12.25 -11.75
N THR A 643 -12.38 13.01 -10.71
CA THR A 643 -13.63 12.77 -9.97
C THR A 643 -14.81 12.94 -10.93
N ILE A 644 -15.56 11.86 -11.14
CA ILE A 644 -16.72 11.86 -12.02
C ILE A 644 -17.98 12.01 -11.18
N GLU A 645 -18.79 13.00 -11.52
CA GLU A 645 -20.13 13.19 -10.99
C GLU A 645 -21.15 12.70 -12.03
N ALA A 646 -22.00 11.75 -11.63
CA ALA A 646 -23.13 11.32 -12.44
C ALA A 646 -24.38 12.14 -12.10
N THR A 647 -25.25 12.30 -13.09
CA THR A 647 -26.60 12.86 -12.88
C THR A 647 -27.58 11.69 -12.94
N LEU A 648 -28.27 11.43 -11.83
CA LEU A 648 -29.25 10.35 -11.74
C LEU A 648 -30.47 10.66 -12.63
N PRO A 649 -31.29 9.66 -13.02
CA PRO A 649 -32.52 9.89 -13.79
C PRO A 649 -33.50 10.87 -13.13
N SER A 650 -33.38 11.04 -11.81
CA SER A 650 -34.15 11.98 -11.01
C SER A 650 -33.70 13.44 -11.11
N GLY A 651 -32.55 13.69 -11.75
CA GLY A 651 -31.84 14.98 -11.81
C GLY A 651 -30.81 15.20 -10.69
N ASP A 652 -30.79 14.34 -9.66
CA ASP A 652 -29.90 14.51 -8.51
C ASP A 652 -28.44 14.20 -8.91
N LYS A 653 -27.49 14.93 -8.31
CA LYS A 653 -26.04 14.66 -8.49
C LYS A 653 -25.58 13.54 -7.59
N PHE A 654 -24.70 12.68 -8.10
CA PHE A 654 -24.19 11.53 -7.37
C PHE A 654 -22.71 11.25 -7.65
N VAL A 655 -21.97 10.93 -6.58
CA VAL A 655 -20.55 10.55 -6.62
C VAL A 655 -20.31 9.37 -5.69
N VAL A 656 -19.27 8.57 -5.97
CA VAL A 656 -18.82 7.50 -5.07
C VAL A 656 -17.59 7.99 -4.30
N PRO A 657 -17.60 8.07 -2.96
CA PRO A 657 -16.45 8.52 -2.17
C PRO A 657 -15.28 7.52 -2.12
N SER A 658 -14.06 8.05 -1.93
CA SER A 658 -12.83 7.25 -1.80
C SER A 658 -12.69 6.49 -0.47
N ASN A 659 -13.54 6.79 0.52
CA ASN A 659 -13.61 6.10 1.81
C ASN A 659 -14.75 5.06 1.88
N LEU A 660 -15.41 4.75 0.76
CA LEU A 660 -16.41 3.68 0.68
C LEU A 660 -15.77 2.41 0.11
N TYR A 661 -15.91 1.27 0.78
CA TYR A 661 -15.44 -0.04 0.34
C TYR A 661 -16.62 -0.91 -0.07
N ILE A 662 -16.44 -1.75 -1.09
CA ILE A 662 -17.45 -2.70 -1.56
C ILE A 662 -16.87 -4.11 -1.47
N ILE A 663 -17.53 -4.98 -0.71
CA ILE A 663 -17.15 -6.38 -0.55
C ILE A 663 -18.28 -7.25 -1.10
N GLY A 664 -18.04 -7.95 -2.19
CA GLY A 664 -18.95 -8.95 -2.75
C GLY A 664 -18.62 -10.35 -2.26
N THR A 665 -19.63 -11.21 -2.14
CA THR A 665 -19.43 -12.67 -2.07
C THR A 665 -20.05 -13.33 -3.30
N MET A 666 -19.40 -14.35 -3.83
CA MET A 666 -19.86 -15.08 -5.01
C MET A 666 -19.72 -16.59 -4.82
N ASN A 667 -20.83 -17.31 -4.94
CA ASN A 667 -20.81 -18.77 -5.08
C ASN A 667 -20.54 -19.14 -6.53
N THR A 668 -19.49 -19.92 -6.77
CA THR A 668 -19.09 -20.33 -8.12
C THR A 668 -19.71 -21.64 -8.60
N ALA A 669 -20.24 -22.46 -7.68
CA ALA A 669 -20.96 -23.69 -8.02
C ALA A 669 -22.30 -23.42 -8.73
N ASP A 670 -22.92 -22.26 -8.48
CA ASP A 670 -24.24 -21.92 -8.99
C ASP A 670 -24.16 -21.43 -10.45
N LYS A 671 -24.29 -22.38 -11.38
CA LYS A 671 -24.28 -22.14 -12.84
C LYS A 671 -25.59 -21.54 -13.38
N SER A 672 -26.63 -21.39 -12.55
CA SER A 672 -27.92 -20.83 -12.96
C SER A 672 -27.92 -19.29 -13.07
N ILE A 673 -26.77 -18.68 -12.83
CA ILE A 673 -26.60 -17.25 -12.61
C ILE A 673 -25.83 -16.60 -13.77
N ALA A 674 -26.19 -15.36 -14.12
CA ALA A 674 -25.51 -14.57 -15.14
C ALA A 674 -24.00 -14.49 -14.88
N LEU A 675 -23.20 -14.80 -15.91
CA LEU A 675 -21.75 -14.58 -15.87
C LEU A 675 -21.48 -13.09 -15.60
N LEU A 676 -20.66 -12.80 -14.59
CA LEU A 676 -20.18 -11.45 -14.32
C LEU A 676 -19.61 -10.83 -15.60
N ASP A 677 -20.16 -9.68 -15.99
CA ASP A 677 -19.71 -8.91 -17.15
C ASP A 677 -18.21 -8.59 -17.03
N ILE A 678 -17.50 -8.61 -18.16
CA ILE A 678 -16.09 -8.21 -18.28
C ILE A 678 -15.88 -6.80 -17.71
N ALA A 679 -16.86 -5.92 -17.90
CA ALA A 679 -16.82 -4.56 -17.39
C ALA A 679 -16.78 -4.54 -15.84
N LEU A 680 -17.50 -5.44 -15.17
CA LEU A 680 -17.46 -5.57 -13.72
C LEU A 680 -16.16 -6.20 -13.25
N ARG A 681 -15.68 -7.23 -13.95
CA ARG A 681 -14.44 -7.93 -13.57
C ARG A 681 -13.23 -7.00 -13.49
N ARG A 682 -13.17 -5.95 -14.30
CA ARG A 682 -12.06 -4.97 -14.28
C ARG A 682 -12.11 -4.00 -13.09
N ARG A 683 -13.22 -3.98 -12.33
CA ARG A 683 -13.48 -3.00 -11.26
C ARG A 683 -13.45 -3.59 -9.87
N PHE A 684 -13.39 -4.93 -9.77
CA PHE A 684 -13.28 -5.68 -8.53
C PHE A 684 -12.00 -6.49 -8.55
N GLU A 685 -11.31 -6.58 -7.41
CA GLU A 685 -10.31 -7.60 -7.18
C GLU A 685 -10.99 -8.90 -6.77
N PHE A 686 -10.53 -10.03 -7.30
CA PHE A 686 -11.12 -11.35 -7.05
C PHE A 686 -10.21 -12.14 -6.11
N GLU A 687 -10.68 -12.37 -4.89
CA GLU A 687 -9.97 -13.14 -3.88
C GLU A 687 -10.58 -14.55 -3.77
N PRO A 688 -9.82 -15.62 -4.11
CA PRO A 688 -10.33 -16.99 -4.10
C PRO A 688 -10.47 -17.54 -2.68
N MET A 689 -11.60 -18.17 -2.39
CA MET A 689 -11.94 -18.81 -1.12
C MET A 689 -12.30 -20.28 -1.37
N TYR A 690 -11.28 -21.12 -1.42
CA TYR A 690 -11.39 -22.58 -1.61
C TYR A 690 -11.32 -23.34 -0.28
N PRO A 691 -11.74 -24.62 -0.24
CA PRO A 691 -11.72 -25.40 0.99
C PRO A 691 -10.30 -25.53 1.57
N ILE A 692 -10.19 -25.31 2.88
CA ILE A 692 -8.98 -25.56 3.67
C ILE A 692 -9.16 -26.82 4.51
N TYR A 693 -8.09 -27.58 4.70
CA TYR A 693 -8.12 -28.86 5.42
C TYR A 693 -7.50 -28.75 6.82
N SER A 694 -6.81 -27.65 7.09
CA SER A 694 -6.28 -27.27 8.38
C SER A 694 -6.61 -25.80 8.68
N ILE A 695 -6.79 -25.50 9.96
CA ILE A 695 -7.13 -24.18 10.47
C ILE A 695 -6.12 -23.83 11.54
N SER A 696 -5.52 -22.64 11.45
CA SER A 696 -4.65 -22.13 12.51
C SER A 696 -5.49 -21.51 13.62
N HIS A 697 -5.46 -22.08 14.82
CA HIS A 697 -6.08 -21.51 16.02
C HIS A 697 -5.01 -21.30 17.10
N ASN A 698 -4.86 -20.06 17.59
CA ASN A 698 -3.84 -19.68 18.58
C ASN A 698 -2.40 -20.09 18.21
N GLY A 699 -2.05 -20.04 16.93
CA GLY A 699 -0.71 -20.41 16.43
C GLY A 699 -0.44 -21.91 16.41
N LYS A 700 -1.46 -22.75 16.67
CA LYS A 700 -1.41 -24.21 16.46
C LYS A 700 -2.27 -24.57 15.26
N GLU A 701 -1.72 -25.38 14.38
CA GLU A 701 -2.45 -25.93 13.25
C GLU A 701 -3.36 -27.07 13.75
N GLN A 702 -4.66 -26.93 13.53
CA GLN A 702 -5.66 -27.93 13.87
C GLN A 702 -6.31 -28.42 12.58
N LEU A 703 -6.28 -29.72 12.34
CA LEU A 703 -6.98 -30.33 11.20
C LEU A 703 -8.48 -30.14 11.34
N VAL A 704 -9.15 -29.86 10.22
CA VAL A 704 -10.61 -29.94 10.14
C VAL A 704 -11.03 -31.38 10.43
N ASN A 705 -12.13 -31.58 11.15
CA ASN A 705 -12.64 -32.91 11.46
C ASN A 705 -12.83 -33.70 10.15
N ASN A 706 -12.32 -34.93 10.09
CA ASN A 706 -12.39 -35.78 8.89
C ASN A 706 -11.84 -35.11 7.61
N SER A 707 -10.83 -34.23 7.77
CA SER A 707 -10.17 -33.51 6.67
C SER A 707 -9.61 -34.42 5.58
N GLU A 708 -9.13 -35.62 5.93
CA GLU A 708 -8.67 -36.62 4.96
C GLU A 708 -9.81 -37.07 4.02
N ILE A 709 -10.99 -37.37 4.58
CA ILE A 709 -12.18 -37.75 3.82
C ILE A 709 -12.64 -36.60 2.92
N LEU A 710 -12.71 -35.38 3.47
CA LEU A 710 -13.04 -34.18 2.70
C LEU A 710 -12.06 -33.96 1.55
N SER A 711 -10.77 -34.17 1.78
CA SER A 711 -9.70 -34.04 0.77
C SER A 711 -9.87 -35.05 -0.36
N ILE A 712 -10.16 -36.31 -0.03
CA ILE A 712 -10.39 -37.35 -1.04
C ILE A 712 -11.64 -37.05 -1.87
N ILE A 713 -12.77 -36.70 -1.22
CA ILE A 713 -14.00 -36.32 -1.92
C ILE A 713 -13.74 -35.15 -2.86
N ASN A 714 -13.09 -34.09 -2.38
CA ASN A 714 -12.78 -32.91 -3.19
C ASN A 714 -11.83 -33.22 -4.35
N LYS A 715 -10.85 -34.11 -4.17
CA LYS A 715 -9.97 -34.57 -5.26
C LYS A 715 -10.75 -35.22 -6.40
N GLN A 716 -11.80 -35.98 -6.08
CA GLN A 716 -12.66 -36.59 -7.11
C GLN A 716 -13.56 -35.57 -7.77
N ILE A 717 -14.14 -34.65 -7.01
CA ILE A 717 -14.97 -33.57 -7.58
C ILE A 717 -14.15 -32.70 -8.54
N ILE A 718 -12.92 -32.34 -8.19
CA ILE A 718 -12.03 -31.55 -9.07
C ILE A 718 -11.81 -32.29 -10.40
N LYS A 719 -11.60 -33.60 -10.36
CA LYS A 719 -11.39 -34.43 -11.55
C LYS A 719 -12.63 -34.50 -12.44
N LEU A 720 -13.83 -34.56 -11.86
CA LEU A 720 -15.09 -34.80 -12.58
C LEU A 720 -15.80 -33.51 -13.01
N LYS A 721 -15.79 -32.47 -12.18
CA LYS A 721 -16.59 -31.23 -12.35
C LYS A 721 -15.77 -29.94 -12.27
N GLY A 722 -14.57 -29.99 -11.67
CA GLY A 722 -13.67 -28.83 -11.52
C GLY A 722 -13.69 -28.23 -10.10
N TYR A 723 -12.87 -27.18 -9.91
CA TYR A 723 -12.59 -26.58 -8.60
C TYR A 723 -13.82 -25.90 -7.96
N ASP A 724 -14.71 -25.33 -8.76
CA ASP A 724 -15.86 -24.56 -8.24
C ASP A 724 -16.93 -25.40 -7.55
N PHE A 725 -16.88 -26.73 -7.70
CA PHE A 725 -17.82 -27.68 -7.11
C PHE A 725 -17.31 -28.33 -5.82
N GLN A 726 -16.11 -27.96 -5.34
CA GLN A 726 -15.59 -28.58 -4.12
C GLN A 726 -16.51 -28.35 -2.91
N ILE A 727 -16.52 -29.29 -1.97
CA ILE A 727 -17.22 -29.19 -0.70
C ILE A 727 -16.40 -28.33 0.26
N GLY A 728 -17.05 -27.31 0.83
CA GLY A 728 -16.46 -26.42 1.82
C GLY A 728 -16.17 -27.08 3.17
N HIS A 729 -15.17 -26.55 3.87
CA HIS A 729 -14.75 -27.06 5.18
C HIS A 729 -15.73 -26.70 6.30
N SER A 730 -16.58 -25.67 6.12
CA SER A 730 -17.53 -25.24 7.16
C SER A 730 -18.53 -26.35 7.55
N TYR A 731 -18.87 -27.25 6.62
CA TYR A 731 -19.74 -28.40 6.90
C TYR A 731 -19.14 -29.32 7.97
N PHE A 732 -17.81 -29.43 8.00
CA PHE A 732 -17.04 -30.31 8.89
C PHE A 732 -16.59 -29.62 10.19
N MET A 733 -16.83 -28.32 10.31
CA MET A 733 -16.56 -27.54 11.54
C MET A 733 -17.79 -27.43 12.45
N ASP A 734 -18.97 -27.80 11.94
CA ASP A 734 -20.21 -27.76 12.68
C ASP A 734 -20.29 -28.94 13.66
N ASN A 735 -20.02 -28.67 14.94
CA ASN A 735 -20.06 -29.68 15.99
C ASN A 735 -21.48 -30.08 16.42
N SER A 736 -22.54 -29.55 15.78
CA SER A 736 -23.94 -29.87 16.14
C SER A 736 -24.43 -31.20 15.58
N LEU A 737 -23.77 -31.74 14.54
CA LEU A 737 -24.08 -33.03 13.94
C LEU A 737 -22.88 -33.96 14.06
N ASP A 738 -23.14 -35.24 14.28
CA ASP A 738 -22.09 -36.24 14.11
C ASP A 738 -21.72 -36.40 12.62
N PHE A 739 -20.61 -37.09 12.36
CA PHE A 739 -20.07 -37.25 11.01
C PHE A 739 -21.06 -37.94 10.05
N ILE A 740 -21.77 -38.97 10.51
CA ILE A 740 -22.70 -39.74 9.68
C ILE A 740 -23.90 -38.87 9.30
N ASP A 741 -24.45 -38.16 10.27
CA ASP A 741 -25.56 -37.23 10.07
C ASP A 741 -25.18 -36.07 9.16
N MET A 742 -24.00 -35.48 9.35
CA MET A 742 -23.49 -34.42 8.47
C MET A 742 -23.35 -34.93 7.02
N MET A 743 -22.80 -36.14 6.82
CA MET A 743 -22.68 -36.72 5.49
C MET A 743 -24.05 -36.97 4.87
N ASN A 744 -24.94 -37.66 5.58
CA ASN A 744 -26.25 -38.08 5.07
C ASN A 744 -27.24 -36.92 4.86
N LYS A 745 -27.18 -35.87 5.69
CA LYS A 745 -28.14 -34.75 5.66
C LYS A 745 -27.64 -33.55 4.88
N LYS A 746 -26.32 -33.34 4.75
CA LYS A 746 -25.75 -32.15 4.09
C LYS A 746 -24.89 -32.49 2.87
N ILE A 747 -23.92 -33.41 3.00
CA ILE A 747 -22.94 -33.66 1.92
C ILE A 747 -23.51 -34.50 0.77
N ILE A 748 -24.16 -35.63 1.06
CA ILE A 748 -24.72 -36.52 0.04
C ILE A 748 -25.80 -35.82 -0.80
N PRO A 749 -26.76 -35.08 -0.21
CA PRO A 749 -27.71 -34.29 -1.01
C PRO A 749 -27.04 -33.27 -1.93
N LEU A 750 -26.00 -32.58 -1.46
CA LEU A 750 -25.24 -31.61 -2.26
C LEU A 750 -24.49 -32.28 -3.42
N LEU A 751 -23.89 -33.45 -3.17
CA LEU A 751 -23.26 -34.24 -4.23
C LEU A 751 -24.29 -34.68 -5.28
N LEU A 752 -25.45 -35.16 -4.85
CA LEU A 752 -26.54 -35.51 -5.77
C LEU A 752 -26.94 -34.31 -6.63
N GLU A 753 -27.04 -33.11 -6.08
CA GLU A 753 -27.32 -31.90 -6.85
C GLU A 753 -26.21 -31.59 -7.88
N TYR A 754 -24.94 -31.62 -7.48
CA TYR A 754 -23.80 -31.37 -8.38
C TYR A 754 -23.70 -32.36 -9.53
N PHE A 755 -24.10 -33.61 -9.29
CA PHE A 755 -24.08 -34.70 -10.25
C PHE A 755 -25.48 -34.97 -10.85
N MET A 756 -26.43 -34.02 -10.75
CA MET A 756 -27.75 -34.10 -11.39
C MET A 756 -28.51 -35.41 -11.06
N ASN A 757 -28.43 -35.84 -9.81
CA ASN A 757 -28.94 -37.10 -9.26
C ASN A 757 -28.29 -38.37 -9.86
N ASP A 758 -27.07 -38.31 -10.40
CA ASP A 758 -26.32 -39.51 -10.78
C ASP A 758 -25.81 -40.26 -9.54
N GLU A 759 -26.62 -41.22 -9.10
CA GLU A 759 -26.34 -42.06 -7.94
C GLU A 759 -25.03 -42.84 -8.08
N LYS A 760 -24.68 -43.29 -9.29
CA LYS A 760 -23.49 -44.11 -9.52
C LYS A 760 -22.22 -43.30 -9.33
N GLU A 761 -22.21 -42.07 -9.83
CA GLU A 761 -21.08 -41.15 -9.62
C GLU A 761 -20.92 -40.78 -8.15
N VAL A 762 -22.02 -40.46 -7.46
CA VAL A 762 -21.98 -40.15 -6.03
C VAL A 762 -21.49 -41.34 -5.21
N ILE A 763 -22.02 -42.55 -5.45
CA ILE A 763 -21.56 -43.78 -4.79
C ILE A 763 -20.08 -44.02 -5.05
N ASN A 764 -19.59 -43.82 -6.28
CA ASN A 764 -18.18 -43.99 -6.61
C ASN A 764 -17.28 -43.00 -5.84
N ILE A 765 -17.69 -41.73 -5.73
CA ILE A 765 -16.96 -40.71 -4.96
C ILE A 765 -16.87 -41.13 -3.48
N LEU A 766 -18.00 -41.56 -2.90
CA LEU A 766 -18.06 -41.99 -1.50
C LEU A 766 -17.20 -43.26 -1.25
N LYS A 767 -17.24 -44.24 -2.16
CA LYS A 767 -16.41 -45.46 -2.07
C LYS A 767 -14.92 -45.14 -2.13
N GLN A 768 -14.51 -44.20 -2.99
CA GLN A 768 -13.11 -43.79 -3.09
C GLN A 768 -12.61 -43.06 -1.84
N ALA A 769 -13.52 -42.47 -1.06
CA ALA A 769 -13.23 -41.92 0.27
C ALA A 769 -13.29 -42.98 1.39
N ASN A 770 -13.31 -44.27 1.05
CA ASN A 770 -13.41 -45.41 1.97
C ASN A 770 -14.65 -45.39 2.89
N LEU A 771 -15.77 -44.83 2.41
CA LEU A 771 -17.02 -44.82 3.15
C LEU A 771 -17.88 -46.05 2.84
N THR A 772 -18.45 -46.65 3.90
CA THR A 772 -19.41 -47.76 3.77
C THR A 772 -20.80 -47.20 3.47
N ILE A 773 -21.39 -47.64 2.37
CA ILE A 773 -22.67 -47.12 1.85
C ILE A 773 -23.76 -48.17 2.09
N ASP A 774 -24.96 -47.75 2.46
CA ASP A 774 -26.13 -48.64 2.50
C ASP A 774 -26.66 -48.94 1.10
N ASP A 775 -27.14 -50.16 0.88
CA ASP A 775 -27.60 -50.61 -0.45
C ASP A 775 -29.02 -50.09 -0.81
N ASN A 776 -29.59 -49.19 0.01
CA ASN A 776 -30.96 -48.69 -0.11
C ASN A 776 -31.02 -47.19 -0.43
N TRP A 777 -32.05 -46.77 -1.16
CA TRP A 777 -32.39 -45.35 -1.36
C TRP A 777 -33.19 -44.80 -0.16
N PRO A 778 -32.94 -43.55 0.30
CA PRO A 778 -31.91 -42.61 -0.18
C PRO A 778 -30.49 -43.03 0.17
N ILE A 779 -29.52 -42.69 -0.70
CA ILE A 779 -28.08 -42.99 -0.48
C ILE A 779 -27.66 -42.49 0.90
N ARG A 780 -27.08 -43.39 1.71
CA ARG A 780 -26.60 -43.10 3.06
C ARG A 780 -25.31 -43.84 3.36
N ILE A 781 -24.47 -43.27 4.21
CA ILE A 781 -23.33 -43.95 4.82
C ILE A 781 -23.70 -44.51 6.19
N LYS A 782 -23.01 -45.60 6.60
CA LYS A 782 -23.18 -46.32 7.87
C LYS A 782 -22.11 -45.95 8.90
#